data_AF-A0A2E4S3E1-F1
#
_entry.id   AF-A0A2E4S3E1-F1
#
_cell.length_a   1.000
_cell.length_b   1.000
_cell.length_c   1.000
_cell.angle_alpha   90.00
_cell.angle_beta   90.00
_cell.angle_gamma   90.00
#
_symmetry.space_group_name_H-M   'P 1'
#
loop_
_entity.id
_entity.type
_entity.pdbx_description
1 polymer ?
#
loop_
_entity_poly.entity_id
_entity_poly.type
_entity_poly.pdbx_seq_one_letter_code
_entity_poly.pdbx_strand_id
1 'polypeptide(L)'
;MANQCRVQVSVPWPASTNSERQAQPCVAKHIWFTRIFSSVIRLQVKELNEQISGKDSAPTASTSGETKPLVLITGAAGNLGTSLSERLRSDYTIVGFDIPGTEADFDLIGCDMTSDQSVSEAMERLATEHGRKIAAVIHLAAYFDFTGEEHPLYQKLNVEGTRRLLEGLQDFEVGRFIYSGTMLVHEAGKPGQPITEETALNPKWAYPQSKARAEEAIRETHGDIPYTLLHLAGVYDEHSAVPTLTEQIRRIYERNPHGHAYAAPLSVGQAFLHKDDMVEAFARVVAKRDELPAENTILVGEPDTVSYGDLQREIAELIHGDSDWRTFTLPKPLASFGAWIESKSEPVVPDDIDQGEKPFIRPFMVDMADDHYELSIDRARHELDWEPRRRLRDTLPEMVANLKADPLGWYNTNGITPPPWLTAAGENEHEPEEVRAEAEKESIEQHRNFLWAPFLNMAMGAWLATSPSVIPYNSVPLIWNDVLCGIAVVLLGFLSLSWKLRLVRWAIAGIAAWVMFAPLALWAPTGAVYLNQTLSGALIFGFAVLARPTPGVHQAAAVTGPTIPPGWDESPSSWFQRVPIIALAVIGFLISRHMTAYQLGHIDGVWEPFFSGVPDNGKNGTEEIVTSSVSEAWPVPDAGVGAFTYMLEILIGIVGSTRRWRTMPWLVLIFGIMIVPLGIVSITFIVIQPIVIGTWCTLCLIAAAAMLLQIPYSVDEIIAPIQFLIRRKKKGRPILWVLFRGDTDEGPDERVEDDLLQPPGQIISKMIYGGMTFPWTLLVSIALGVWLMFTRLTLGTDGALADADHLLGALVITVSVAALAEPIRSIRLLNMFLGAAVALMPFIVDASLVQMAADVIVGLAIGALSLPRGKIQHRFGDWNRHLI
;
A
#
# COMPACT_ATOMS: atom_id res chain seq x y z
N MET A 1 -41.72 -65.42 23.43
CA MET A 1 -40.91 -65.26 22.21
C MET A 1 -40.56 -63.78 22.13
N ALA A 2 -39.40 -63.39 22.68
CA ALA A 2 -38.11 -63.30 21.99
C ALA A 2 -38.15 -62.19 20.92
N ASN A 3 -37.23 -61.23 20.83
CA ASN A 3 -36.01 -60.93 21.59
C ASN A 3 -35.64 -59.49 21.15
N GLN A 4 -35.36 -58.59 22.10
CA GLN A 4 -34.03 -58.06 22.41
C GLN A 4 -33.55 -56.97 21.43
N CYS A 5 -33.45 -55.70 21.84
CA CYS A 5 -32.44 -55.08 22.74
C CYS A 5 -31.41 -54.33 21.89
N ARG A 6 -30.84 -53.19 22.26
CA ARG A 6 -30.94 -52.24 23.38
C ARG A 6 -29.88 -51.15 23.03
N VAL A 7 -30.14 -49.85 23.22
CA VAL A 7 -29.50 -49.00 24.27
C VAL A 7 -28.03 -48.64 23.95
N GLN A 8 -27.50 -47.43 24.10
CA GLN A 8 -27.88 -46.15 24.72
C GLN A 8 -26.57 -45.31 24.60
N VAL A 9 -26.57 -43.97 24.62
CA VAL A 9 -26.19 -43.12 25.78
C VAL A 9 -25.62 -41.84 25.11
N SER A 10 -26.41 -40.79 24.93
CA SER A 10 -26.56 -39.62 25.82
C SER A 10 -25.36 -38.66 25.87
N VAL A 11 -25.61 -37.47 25.34
CA VAL A 11 -24.91 -36.21 25.63
C VAL A 11 -25.13 -35.84 27.11
N PRO A 12 -24.08 -35.33 27.78
CA PRO A 12 -24.31 -34.21 28.68
C PRO A 12 -23.26 -33.09 28.48
N TRP A 13 -23.73 -31.85 28.43
CA TRP A 13 -22.92 -30.71 28.88
C TRP A 13 -22.80 -30.76 30.42
N PRO A 14 -21.66 -30.35 31.00
CA PRO A 14 -21.69 -29.05 31.67
C PRO A 14 -20.39 -28.22 31.57
N ALA A 15 -20.60 -26.91 31.50
CA ALA A 15 -19.94 -25.81 32.21
C ALA A 15 -18.44 -25.84 32.58
N SER A 16 -17.77 -24.79 32.08
CA SER A 16 -16.96 -23.81 32.84
C SER A 16 -15.42 -23.93 32.91
N THR A 17 -14.81 -22.77 32.66
CA THR A 17 -13.52 -22.22 33.12
C THR A 17 -12.19 -22.58 32.43
N ASN A 18 -11.65 -21.52 31.81
CA ASN A 18 -10.26 -21.05 31.76
C ASN A 18 -9.14 -21.80 31.01
N SER A 19 -8.62 -21.04 30.03
CA SER A 19 -7.22 -20.79 29.65
C SER A 19 -6.31 -21.99 29.39
N GLU A 20 -6.05 -22.25 28.10
CA GLU A 20 -4.72 -22.27 27.47
C GLU A 20 -4.85 -22.86 26.05
N ARG A 21 -4.88 -21.99 25.03
CA ARG A 21 -4.72 -22.41 23.62
C ARG A 21 -3.23 -22.41 23.29
N GLN A 22 -2.66 -23.60 23.16
CA GLN A 22 -1.39 -23.82 22.47
C GLN A 22 -1.56 -23.56 20.97
N ALA A 23 -0.66 -22.75 20.43
CA ALA A 23 -0.49 -22.50 19.00
C ALA A 23 0.23 -23.69 18.35
N GLN A 24 -0.35 -24.25 17.28
CA GLN A 24 0.34 -25.12 16.32
C GLN A 24 0.74 -24.27 15.09
N PRO A 25 1.98 -24.33 14.57
CA PRO A 25 2.37 -23.56 13.39
C PRO A 25 2.00 -24.27 12.08
N CYS A 26 1.58 -23.46 11.11
CA CYS A 26 1.31 -23.81 9.73
C CYS A 26 2.60 -24.15 8.97
N VAL A 27 2.97 -25.44 8.88
CA VAL A 27 4.08 -25.90 8.00
C VAL A 27 3.58 -26.79 6.85
N ALA A 28 2.36 -27.32 6.94
CA ALA A 28 1.88 -28.35 6.00
C ALA A 28 1.29 -27.83 4.67
N LYS A 29 1.10 -26.51 4.47
CA LYS A 29 0.47 -25.96 3.25
C LYS A 29 1.44 -25.53 2.14
N HIS A 30 2.74 -25.36 2.42
CA HIS A 30 3.72 -24.94 1.41
C HIS A 30 4.28 -26.05 0.53
N ILE A 31 4.15 -27.32 0.92
CA ILE A 31 4.75 -28.45 0.16
C ILE A 31 3.88 -28.89 -1.03
N TRP A 32 2.58 -28.57 -1.01
CA TRP A 32 1.63 -29.06 -2.02
C TRP A 32 1.59 -28.20 -3.29
N PHE A 33 1.91 -26.90 -3.20
CA PHE A 33 1.85 -25.98 -4.35
C PHE A 33 3.11 -26.06 -5.25
N THR A 34 4.28 -26.37 -4.67
CA THR A 34 5.57 -26.48 -5.38
C THR A 34 5.64 -27.69 -6.32
N ARG A 35 4.92 -28.79 -6.02
CA ARG A 35 4.97 -30.02 -6.83
C ARG A 35 4.26 -29.94 -8.18
N ILE A 36 3.19 -29.15 -8.29
CA ILE A 36 2.43 -29.01 -9.53
C ILE A 36 3.13 -28.04 -10.49
N PHE A 37 3.74 -26.97 -9.96
CA PHE A 37 4.44 -25.97 -10.77
C PHE A 37 5.75 -26.48 -11.38
N SER A 38 6.54 -27.29 -10.66
CA SER A 38 7.77 -27.92 -11.19
C SER A 38 7.49 -28.86 -12.37
N SER A 39 6.32 -29.50 -12.37
CA SER A 39 5.94 -30.47 -13.40
C SER A 39 5.53 -29.80 -14.73
N VAL A 40 4.96 -28.58 -14.66
CA VAL A 40 4.52 -27.83 -15.85
C VAL A 40 5.69 -27.11 -16.52
N ILE A 41 6.65 -26.58 -15.74
CA ILE A 41 7.87 -25.94 -16.27
C ILE A 41 8.78 -26.98 -16.97
N ARG A 42 8.88 -28.22 -16.44
CA ARG A 42 9.66 -29.30 -17.10
C ARG A 42 9.10 -29.72 -18.47
N LEU A 43 7.80 -29.55 -18.71
CA LEU A 43 7.19 -29.89 -20.00
C LEU A 43 7.42 -28.81 -21.07
N GLN A 44 7.39 -27.53 -20.70
CA GLN A 44 7.63 -26.42 -21.64
C GLN A 44 9.11 -26.23 -22.01
N VAL A 45 10.05 -26.50 -21.10
CA VAL A 45 11.49 -26.44 -21.39
C VAL A 45 11.94 -27.57 -22.32
N LYS A 46 11.26 -28.74 -22.27
CA LYS A 46 11.58 -29.89 -23.13
C LYS A 46 11.16 -29.68 -24.58
N GLU A 47 10.02 -29.03 -24.83
CA GLU A 47 9.57 -28.68 -26.19
C GLU A 47 10.40 -27.54 -26.82
N LEU A 48 10.95 -26.63 -26.02
CA LEU A 48 11.83 -25.56 -26.53
C LEU A 48 13.22 -26.07 -26.93
N ASN A 49 13.78 -27.02 -26.17
CA ASN A 49 15.10 -27.59 -26.45
C ASN A 49 15.13 -28.54 -27.67
N GLU A 50 13.99 -29.16 -28.02
CA GLU A 50 13.89 -30.01 -29.22
C GLU A 50 13.81 -29.20 -30.53
N GLN A 51 13.55 -27.88 -30.49
CA GLN A 51 13.50 -27.03 -31.69
C GLN A 51 14.81 -26.29 -32.03
N ILE A 52 15.79 -26.26 -31.12
CA ILE A 52 17.03 -25.47 -31.31
C ILE A 52 18.24 -26.35 -31.72
N SER A 53 18.18 -27.67 -31.53
CA SER A 53 19.29 -28.58 -31.88
C SER A 53 19.10 -29.22 -33.25
N GLY A 54 19.50 -28.51 -34.30
CA GLY A 54 19.53 -29.03 -35.66
C GLY A 54 20.80 -28.62 -36.39
N LYS A 55 21.92 -29.33 -36.16
CA LYS A 55 22.93 -29.67 -37.19
C LYS A 55 24.06 -30.54 -36.64
N ASP A 56 24.33 -31.59 -37.42
CA ASP A 56 25.31 -32.64 -37.20
C ASP A 56 26.76 -32.16 -37.08
N SER A 57 27.49 -32.74 -36.12
CA SER A 57 28.88 -33.16 -36.33
C SER A 57 29.13 -34.44 -35.53
N ALA A 58 29.33 -35.55 -36.23
CA ALA A 58 29.55 -36.88 -35.67
C ALA A 58 30.80 -36.92 -34.76
N PRO A 59 30.73 -37.52 -33.56
CA PRO A 59 31.90 -37.70 -32.73
C PRO A 59 32.70 -38.91 -33.22
N THR A 60 33.94 -38.64 -33.63
CA THR A 60 34.98 -39.66 -33.82
C THR A 60 35.26 -40.35 -32.49
N ALA A 61 35.06 -41.65 -32.44
CA ALA A 61 35.35 -42.50 -31.31
C ALA A 61 36.85 -42.47 -30.96
N SER A 62 37.19 -41.98 -29.77
CA SER A 62 38.45 -42.28 -29.09
C SER A 62 38.21 -43.34 -28.02
N THR A 63 38.76 -44.52 -28.26
CA THR A 63 38.83 -45.65 -27.35
C THR A 63 39.90 -45.43 -26.27
N SER A 64 39.48 -45.34 -25.01
CA SER A 64 40.17 -45.92 -23.84
C SER A 64 39.24 -45.87 -22.63
N GLY A 65 38.83 -47.03 -22.12
CA GLY A 65 38.00 -47.16 -20.92
C GLY A 65 38.78 -46.84 -19.66
N GLU A 66 39.09 -45.57 -19.43
CA GLU A 66 39.50 -45.07 -18.12
C GLU A 66 38.23 -44.67 -17.35
N THR A 67 38.00 -45.31 -16.21
CA THR A 67 36.97 -44.89 -15.25
C THR A 67 37.27 -43.47 -14.80
N LYS A 68 36.39 -42.53 -15.13
CA LYS A 68 36.49 -41.12 -14.72
C LYS A 68 36.62 -41.02 -13.19
N PRO A 69 37.51 -40.17 -12.66
CA PRO A 69 37.63 -39.97 -11.22
C PRO A 69 36.33 -39.44 -10.60
N LEU A 70 36.05 -39.84 -9.37
CA LEU A 70 34.83 -39.49 -8.64
C LEU A 70 34.93 -38.11 -7.98
N VAL A 71 33.91 -37.27 -8.15
CA VAL A 71 33.72 -36.02 -7.39
C VAL A 71 32.42 -36.12 -6.60
N LEU A 72 32.51 -35.92 -5.29
CA LEU A 72 31.37 -35.87 -4.38
C LEU A 72 30.97 -34.40 -4.16
N ILE A 73 29.70 -34.05 -4.33
CA ILE A 73 29.20 -32.69 -4.07
C ILE A 73 28.12 -32.76 -3.00
N THR A 74 28.23 -31.98 -1.92
CA THR A 74 27.14 -31.84 -0.94
C THR A 74 26.29 -30.59 -1.27
N GLY A 75 24.98 -30.63 -1.01
CA GLY A 75 24.07 -29.59 -1.48
C GLY A 75 23.98 -29.58 -3.01
N ALA A 76 24.13 -30.76 -3.62
CA ALA A 76 24.32 -30.92 -5.05
C ALA A 76 23.09 -30.52 -5.87
N ALA A 77 21.89 -30.66 -5.32
CA ALA A 77 20.65 -30.28 -6.00
C ALA A 77 20.33 -28.78 -5.88
N GLY A 78 21.15 -28.02 -5.14
CA GLY A 78 21.05 -26.56 -5.07
C GLY A 78 21.51 -25.88 -6.37
N ASN A 79 21.29 -24.56 -6.45
CA ASN A 79 21.65 -23.74 -7.63
C ASN A 79 23.14 -23.86 -8.00
N LEU A 80 24.03 -23.74 -7.00
CA LEU A 80 25.48 -23.85 -7.21
C LEU A 80 25.91 -25.29 -7.51
N GLY A 81 25.32 -26.27 -6.79
CA GLY A 81 25.62 -27.69 -6.96
C GLY A 81 25.29 -28.17 -8.37
N THR A 82 24.14 -27.78 -8.90
CA THR A 82 23.70 -28.16 -10.26
C THR A 82 24.66 -27.63 -11.32
N SER A 83 25.05 -26.35 -11.25
CA SER A 83 26.00 -25.77 -12.21
C SER A 83 27.41 -26.35 -12.10
N LEU A 84 27.87 -26.72 -10.91
CA LEU A 84 29.14 -27.41 -10.72
C LEU A 84 29.10 -28.83 -11.29
N SER A 85 28.01 -29.57 -11.05
CA SER A 85 27.79 -30.90 -11.62
C SER A 85 27.80 -30.87 -13.15
N GLU A 86 27.10 -29.91 -13.76
CA GLU A 86 27.07 -29.72 -15.21
C GLU A 86 28.46 -29.41 -15.80
N ARG A 87 29.25 -28.58 -15.10
CA ARG A 87 30.61 -28.21 -15.52
C ARG A 87 31.60 -29.36 -15.43
N LEU A 88 31.46 -30.24 -14.43
CA LEU A 88 32.46 -31.27 -14.10
C LEU A 88 32.13 -32.66 -14.70
N ARG A 89 30.88 -32.94 -15.08
CA ARG A 89 30.47 -34.27 -15.59
C ARG A 89 31.18 -34.74 -16.87
N SER A 90 31.76 -33.82 -17.64
CA SER A 90 32.57 -34.15 -18.83
C SER A 90 33.82 -34.95 -18.47
N ASP A 91 34.43 -34.65 -17.32
CA ASP A 91 35.76 -35.15 -16.94
C ASP A 91 35.70 -36.04 -15.70
N TYR A 92 34.64 -35.93 -14.89
CA TYR A 92 34.47 -36.64 -13.63
C TYR A 92 33.15 -37.41 -13.56
N THR A 93 33.12 -38.44 -12.72
CA THR A 93 31.88 -39.08 -12.27
C THR A 93 31.34 -38.26 -11.11
N ILE A 94 30.11 -37.76 -11.20
CA ILE A 94 29.51 -36.90 -10.17
C ILE A 94 28.55 -37.71 -9.31
N VAL A 95 28.76 -37.66 -8.00
CA VAL A 95 27.81 -38.16 -7.00
C VAL A 95 27.46 -37.01 -6.07
N GLY A 96 26.18 -36.81 -5.79
CA GLY A 96 25.68 -35.77 -4.91
C GLY A 96 25.21 -36.32 -3.56
N PHE A 97 25.40 -35.53 -2.51
CA PHE A 97 24.70 -35.66 -1.24
C PHE A 97 23.74 -34.48 -1.08
N ASP A 98 22.48 -34.78 -0.79
CA ASP A 98 21.47 -33.76 -0.48
C ASP A 98 20.37 -34.34 0.42
N ILE A 99 19.47 -33.49 0.91
CA ILE A 99 18.40 -33.88 1.83
C ILE A 99 17.59 -35.05 1.21
N PRO A 100 17.31 -36.13 1.97
CA PRO A 100 16.56 -37.27 1.45
C PRO A 100 15.25 -36.88 0.76
N GLY A 101 15.00 -37.44 -0.42
CA GLY A 101 13.82 -37.15 -1.24
C GLY A 101 14.00 -36.05 -2.29
N THR A 102 15.19 -35.46 -2.37
CA THR A 102 15.58 -34.56 -3.45
C THR A 102 15.95 -35.36 -4.71
N GLU A 103 15.75 -34.79 -5.90
CA GLU A 103 16.07 -35.40 -7.19
C GLU A 103 17.05 -34.53 -7.98
N ALA A 104 17.94 -35.14 -8.75
CA ALA A 104 18.87 -34.47 -9.65
C ALA A 104 19.13 -35.32 -10.90
N ASP A 105 19.70 -34.71 -11.95
CA ASP A 105 20.04 -35.38 -13.22
C ASP A 105 21.36 -36.18 -13.16
N PHE A 106 21.91 -36.36 -11.97
CA PHE A 106 23.09 -37.15 -11.65
C PHE A 106 22.82 -38.01 -10.42
N ASP A 107 23.71 -38.97 -10.11
CA ASP A 107 23.49 -39.86 -8.98
C ASP A 107 23.49 -39.09 -7.65
N LEU A 108 22.44 -39.28 -6.86
CA LEU A 108 22.15 -38.48 -5.68
C LEU A 108 21.80 -39.42 -4.52
N ILE A 109 22.63 -39.40 -3.48
CA ILE A 109 22.43 -40.16 -2.25
C ILE A 109 21.82 -39.22 -1.21
N GLY A 110 20.67 -39.62 -0.66
CA GLY A 110 20.02 -38.89 0.44
C GLY A 110 20.89 -38.88 1.69
N CYS A 111 21.26 -37.69 2.17
CA CYS A 111 22.15 -37.49 3.31
C CYS A 111 21.70 -36.24 4.10
N ASP A 112 21.07 -36.47 5.26
CA ASP A 112 20.83 -35.41 6.25
C ASP A 112 22.05 -35.23 7.14
N MET A 113 22.85 -34.20 6.83
CA MET A 113 24.09 -33.89 7.55
C MET A 113 23.89 -33.44 9.00
N THR A 114 22.64 -33.26 9.46
CA THR A 114 22.34 -33.02 10.87
C THR A 114 22.28 -34.30 11.71
N SER A 115 22.36 -35.47 11.08
CA SER A 115 22.22 -36.79 11.71
C SER A 115 23.43 -37.69 11.46
N ASP A 116 24.06 -38.17 12.54
CA ASP A 116 25.20 -39.10 12.46
C ASP A 116 24.84 -40.38 11.69
N GLN A 117 23.65 -40.92 11.95
CA GLN A 117 23.17 -42.13 11.28
C GLN A 117 23.02 -41.90 9.78
N SER A 118 22.44 -40.78 9.37
CA SER A 118 22.22 -40.51 7.95
C SER A 118 23.53 -40.30 7.19
N VAL A 119 24.51 -39.65 7.80
CA VAL A 119 25.84 -39.48 7.18
C VAL A 119 26.55 -40.83 7.05
N SER A 120 26.52 -41.66 8.09
CA SER A 120 27.12 -43.00 8.07
C SER A 120 26.52 -43.89 6.98
N GLU A 121 25.18 -43.94 6.89
CA GLU A 121 24.47 -44.71 5.86
C GLU A 121 24.78 -44.19 4.44
N ALA A 122 24.87 -42.87 4.25
CA ALA A 122 25.23 -42.28 2.97
C ALA A 122 26.67 -42.59 2.56
N MET A 123 27.61 -42.57 3.51
CA MET A 123 29.02 -42.94 3.27
C MET A 123 29.17 -44.43 2.94
N GLU A 124 28.48 -45.32 3.67
CA GLU A 124 28.50 -46.76 3.38
C GLU A 124 27.95 -47.05 1.97
N ARG A 125 26.87 -46.37 1.61
CA ARG A 125 26.29 -46.46 0.26
C ARG A 125 27.25 -45.95 -0.81
N LEU A 126 27.88 -44.79 -0.59
CA LEU A 126 28.90 -44.25 -1.49
C LEU A 126 30.06 -45.25 -1.68
N ALA A 127 30.57 -45.84 -0.60
CA ALA A 127 31.65 -46.82 -0.63
C ALA A 127 31.26 -48.10 -1.40
N THR A 128 30.00 -48.54 -1.27
CA THR A 128 29.49 -49.76 -1.90
C THR A 128 29.23 -49.55 -3.39
N GLU A 129 28.65 -48.41 -3.77
CA GLU A 129 28.22 -48.14 -5.15
C GLU A 129 29.34 -47.56 -6.01
N HIS A 130 30.24 -46.74 -5.44
CA HIS A 130 31.23 -45.96 -6.19
C HIS A 130 32.68 -46.19 -5.73
N GLY A 131 32.89 -46.93 -4.65
CA GLY A 131 34.20 -47.21 -4.07
C GLY A 131 34.69 -46.12 -3.10
N ARG A 132 35.91 -46.30 -2.60
CA ARG A 132 36.49 -45.46 -1.53
C ARG A 132 37.48 -44.40 -2.00
N LYS A 133 37.64 -44.20 -3.31
CA LYS A 133 38.59 -43.22 -3.87
C LYS A 133 37.83 -42.05 -4.46
N ILE A 134 38.03 -40.87 -3.90
CA ILE A 134 37.34 -39.63 -4.29
C ILE A 134 38.40 -38.62 -4.74
N ALA A 135 38.32 -38.14 -5.98
CA ALA A 135 39.23 -37.13 -6.49
C ALA A 135 39.05 -35.80 -5.74
N ALA A 136 37.81 -35.35 -5.57
CA ALA A 136 37.51 -34.17 -4.77
C ALA A 136 36.13 -34.25 -4.10
N VAL A 137 36.01 -33.64 -2.92
CA VAL A 137 34.74 -33.41 -2.25
C VAL A 137 34.46 -31.91 -2.26
N ILE A 138 33.35 -31.48 -2.86
CA ILE A 138 32.91 -30.08 -2.87
C ILE A 138 31.79 -29.91 -1.84
N HIS A 139 32.08 -29.17 -0.77
CA HIS A 139 31.15 -28.96 0.33
C HIS A 139 30.39 -27.63 0.20
N LEU A 140 29.15 -27.69 -0.31
CA LEU A 140 28.24 -26.54 -0.47
C LEU A 140 27.08 -26.55 0.52
N ALA A 141 26.78 -27.70 1.16
CA ALA A 141 25.68 -27.81 2.10
C ALA A 141 25.87 -26.90 3.31
N ALA A 142 25.01 -25.90 3.44
CA ALA A 142 24.98 -24.97 4.57
C ALA A 142 23.59 -24.36 4.71
N TYR A 143 23.19 -24.07 5.95
CA TYR A 143 22.08 -23.18 6.26
C TYR A 143 22.55 -21.72 6.17
N PHE A 144 21.68 -20.87 5.64
CA PHE A 144 21.93 -19.45 5.45
C PHE A 144 20.66 -18.64 5.67
N ASP A 145 20.75 -17.59 6.49
CA ASP A 145 19.73 -16.55 6.56
C ASP A 145 20.36 -15.15 6.71
N PHE A 146 19.59 -14.12 6.35
CA PHE A 146 19.97 -12.71 6.48
C PHE A 146 19.39 -12.05 7.74
N THR A 147 18.90 -12.85 8.70
CA THR A 147 18.23 -12.30 9.88
C THR A 147 19.22 -11.62 10.83
N GLY A 148 20.48 -12.04 10.78
CA GLY A 148 21.51 -11.66 11.75
C GLY A 148 21.36 -12.31 13.11
N GLU A 149 20.35 -13.16 13.30
CA GLU A 149 20.11 -13.90 14.53
C GLU A 149 20.80 -15.27 14.47
N GLU A 150 21.17 -15.80 15.62
CA GLU A 150 21.69 -17.17 15.70
C GLU A 150 20.56 -18.18 15.44
N HIS A 151 20.86 -19.18 14.62
CA HIS A 151 19.94 -20.27 14.31
C HIS A 151 20.56 -21.62 14.68
N PRO A 152 19.82 -22.58 15.27
CA PRO A 152 20.39 -23.87 15.66
C PRO A 152 21.05 -24.65 14.52
N LEU A 153 20.63 -24.43 13.26
CA LEU A 153 21.25 -25.06 12.10
C LEU A 153 22.65 -24.51 11.80
N TYR A 154 23.02 -23.30 12.22
CA TYR A 154 24.41 -22.83 12.10
C TYR A 154 25.37 -23.75 12.85
N GLN A 155 25.03 -24.14 14.09
CA GLN A 155 25.84 -25.13 14.79
C GLN A 155 25.61 -26.54 14.24
N LYS A 156 24.36 -27.00 14.15
CA LYS A 156 24.05 -28.41 13.86
C LYS A 156 24.41 -28.85 12.45
N LEU A 157 24.20 -27.99 11.46
CA LEU A 157 24.46 -28.29 10.04
C LEU A 157 25.81 -27.71 9.59
N ASN A 158 26.04 -26.40 9.76
CA ASN A 158 27.23 -25.78 9.17
C ASN A 158 28.53 -26.17 9.89
N VAL A 159 28.51 -26.37 11.21
CA VAL A 159 29.72 -26.72 11.97
C VAL A 159 29.78 -28.23 12.20
N GLU A 160 28.81 -28.79 12.93
CA GLU A 160 28.82 -30.21 13.26
C GLU A 160 28.56 -31.09 12.03
N GLY A 161 27.75 -30.65 11.06
CA GLY A 161 27.54 -31.40 9.83
C GLY A 161 28.80 -31.47 8.96
N THR A 162 29.56 -30.38 8.86
CA THR A 162 30.89 -30.39 8.22
C THR A 162 31.85 -31.33 8.95
N ARG A 163 31.86 -31.31 10.30
CA ARG A 163 32.67 -32.23 11.10
C ARG A 163 32.32 -33.70 10.81
N ARG A 164 31.03 -34.06 10.90
CA ARG A 164 30.54 -35.42 10.59
C ARG A 164 30.92 -35.89 9.20
N LEU A 165 30.81 -35.01 8.21
CA LEU A 165 31.19 -35.31 6.84
C LEU A 165 32.68 -35.65 6.76
N LEU A 166 33.55 -34.81 7.34
CA LEU A 166 34.99 -35.04 7.34
C LEU A 166 35.40 -36.27 8.12
N GLU A 167 34.74 -36.56 9.26
CA GLU A 167 34.95 -37.79 10.03
C GLU A 167 34.59 -39.04 9.20
N GLY A 168 33.44 -39.02 8.51
CA GLY A 168 33.04 -40.11 7.62
C GLY A 168 33.95 -40.29 6.39
N LEU A 169 34.64 -39.24 5.98
CA LEU A 169 35.61 -39.27 4.87
C LEU A 169 36.99 -39.82 5.28
N GLN A 170 37.29 -39.98 6.57
CA GLN A 170 38.59 -40.50 7.01
C GLN A 170 38.83 -41.95 6.55
N ASP A 171 37.76 -42.72 6.29
CA ASP A 171 37.83 -44.08 5.74
C ASP A 171 38.02 -44.11 4.21
N PHE A 172 38.12 -42.95 3.55
CA PHE A 172 38.25 -42.79 2.10
C PHE A 172 39.61 -42.21 1.71
N GLU A 173 40.09 -42.56 0.51
CA GLU A 173 41.21 -41.88 -0.14
C GLU A 173 40.66 -40.64 -0.86
N VAL A 174 40.67 -39.49 -0.16
CA VAL A 174 40.19 -38.20 -0.69
C VAL A 174 41.36 -37.36 -1.18
N GLY A 175 41.37 -37.04 -2.47
CA GLY A 175 42.41 -36.20 -3.08
C GLY A 175 42.40 -34.76 -2.55
N ARG A 176 41.21 -34.16 -2.41
CA ARG A 176 41.04 -32.84 -1.77
C ARG A 176 39.61 -32.56 -1.32
N PHE A 177 39.47 -31.93 -0.16
CA PHE A 177 38.22 -31.38 0.34
C PHE A 177 38.14 -29.87 0.02
N ILE A 178 37.07 -29.41 -0.61
CA ILE A 178 36.90 -28.03 -1.07
C ILE A 178 35.69 -27.43 -0.35
N TYR A 179 35.92 -26.41 0.47
CA TYR A 179 34.86 -25.75 1.24
C TYR A 179 34.44 -24.44 0.61
N SER A 180 33.13 -24.24 0.46
CA SER A 180 32.54 -22.95 0.07
C SER A 180 32.47 -22.02 1.28
N GLY A 181 33.56 -21.32 1.55
CA GLY A 181 33.65 -20.24 2.55
C GLY A 181 33.10 -18.90 2.04
N THR A 182 33.45 -17.81 2.72
CA THR A 182 33.04 -16.45 2.36
C THR A 182 34.12 -15.45 2.72
N MET A 183 34.33 -14.41 1.90
CA MET A 183 35.28 -13.33 2.23
C MET A 183 34.91 -12.58 3.53
N LEU A 184 33.65 -12.64 3.96
CA LEU A 184 33.14 -11.94 5.15
C LEU A 184 33.69 -12.49 6.47
N VAL A 185 34.50 -13.55 6.45
CA VAL A 185 35.24 -14.01 7.63
C VAL A 185 36.42 -13.10 7.98
N HIS A 186 36.94 -12.35 7.00
CA HIS A 186 38.05 -11.43 7.20
C HIS A 186 37.60 -10.10 7.81
N GLU A 187 38.53 -9.46 8.51
CA GLU A 187 38.42 -8.06 8.91
C GLU A 187 38.27 -7.17 7.67
N ALA A 188 37.30 -6.25 7.72
CA ALA A 188 37.05 -5.32 6.63
C ALA A 188 38.24 -4.36 6.44
N GLY A 189 38.59 -4.13 5.17
CA GLY A 189 39.63 -3.18 4.77
C GLY A 189 39.13 -1.74 4.67
N LYS A 190 39.88 -0.92 3.95
CA LYS A 190 39.52 0.45 3.58
C LYS A 190 39.70 0.62 2.07
N PRO A 191 39.00 1.57 1.42
CA PRO A 191 39.21 1.83 -0.01
C PRO A 191 40.69 1.99 -0.37
N GLY A 192 41.16 1.18 -1.33
CA GLY A 192 42.57 1.12 -1.74
C GLY A 192 43.47 0.23 -0.87
N GLN A 193 42.88 -0.54 0.06
CA GLN A 193 43.56 -1.53 0.90
C GLN A 193 42.87 -2.89 0.71
N PRO A 194 43.22 -3.63 -0.36
CA PRO A 194 42.64 -4.95 -0.60
C PRO A 194 42.99 -5.91 0.53
N ILE A 195 42.03 -6.75 0.92
CA ILE A 195 42.25 -7.89 1.81
C ILE A 195 42.95 -9.02 1.06
N THR A 196 43.72 -9.80 1.81
CA THR A 196 44.45 -10.98 1.35
C THR A 196 44.07 -12.17 2.22
N GLU A 197 44.50 -13.37 1.85
CA GLU A 197 44.24 -14.59 2.64
C GLU A 197 44.88 -14.54 4.04
N GLU A 198 45.87 -13.68 4.25
CA GLU A 198 46.55 -13.41 5.53
C GLU A 198 45.85 -12.33 6.36
N THR A 199 44.86 -11.63 5.82
CA THR A 199 44.08 -10.64 6.60
C THR A 199 43.41 -11.33 7.79
N ALA A 200 43.53 -10.73 8.98
CA ALA A 200 42.98 -11.29 10.21
C ALA A 200 41.48 -11.61 10.08
N LEU A 201 41.06 -12.70 10.72
CA LEU A 201 39.65 -13.10 10.74
C LEU A 201 38.89 -12.27 11.79
N ASN A 202 37.79 -11.63 11.39
CA ASN A 202 36.92 -10.87 12.28
C ASN A 202 35.45 -10.88 11.79
N PRO A 203 34.78 -12.05 11.77
CA PRO A 203 33.40 -12.16 11.32
C PRO A 203 32.43 -11.44 12.28
N LYS A 204 31.72 -10.42 11.77
CA LYS A 204 30.91 -9.51 12.61
C LYS A 204 29.49 -9.97 12.93
N TRP A 205 28.96 -10.97 12.25
CA TRP A 205 27.57 -11.43 12.43
C TRP A 205 27.42 -12.95 12.28
N ALA A 206 26.26 -13.48 12.66
CA ALA A 206 26.04 -14.92 12.87
C ALA A 206 26.43 -15.80 11.67
N TYR A 207 26.10 -15.39 10.44
CA TYR A 207 26.41 -16.20 9.25
C TYR A 207 27.93 -16.35 9.00
N PRO A 208 28.74 -15.28 8.85
CA PRO A 208 30.20 -15.44 8.71
C PRO A 208 30.84 -16.07 9.94
N GLN A 209 30.30 -15.86 11.15
CA GLN A 209 30.76 -16.55 12.36
C GLN A 209 30.52 -18.07 12.27
N SER A 210 29.41 -18.51 11.68
CA SER A 210 29.17 -19.94 11.42
C SER A 210 30.16 -20.52 10.40
N LYS A 211 30.48 -19.77 9.34
CA LYS A 211 31.46 -20.16 8.32
C LYS A 211 32.87 -20.26 8.90
N ALA A 212 33.30 -19.27 9.68
CA ALA A 212 34.59 -19.31 10.38
C ALA A 212 34.70 -20.50 11.36
N ARG A 213 33.63 -20.81 12.10
CA ARG A 213 33.57 -22.00 12.97
C ARG A 213 33.63 -23.32 12.17
N ALA A 214 33.01 -23.37 11.00
CA ALA A 214 33.08 -24.53 10.12
C ALA A 214 34.49 -24.72 9.55
N GLU A 215 35.17 -23.63 9.17
CA GLU A 215 36.59 -23.68 8.78
C GLU A 215 37.47 -24.19 9.92
N GLU A 216 37.20 -23.79 11.17
CA GLU A 216 37.92 -24.32 12.32
C GLU A 216 37.66 -25.81 12.51
N ALA A 217 36.41 -26.26 12.38
CA ALA A 217 36.08 -27.68 12.42
C ALA A 217 36.80 -28.48 11.31
N ILE A 218 37.00 -27.88 10.13
CA ILE A 218 37.79 -28.47 9.05
C ILE A 218 39.26 -28.60 9.48
N ARG A 219 39.87 -27.53 10.00
CA ARG A 219 41.25 -27.53 10.51
C ARG A 219 41.47 -28.54 11.64
N GLU A 220 40.48 -28.73 12.50
CA GLU A 220 40.55 -29.70 13.60
C GLU A 220 40.41 -31.16 13.14
N THR A 221 39.63 -31.41 12.07
CA THR A 221 39.10 -32.75 11.74
C THR A 221 39.59 -33.31 10.40
N HIS A 222 40.33 -32.53 9.59
CA HIS A 222 40.71 -32.98 8.25
C HIS A 222 41.63 -34.21 8.25
N GLY A 223 42.41 -34.44 9.32
CA GLY A 223 43.34 -35.55 9.41
C GLY A 223 44.40 -35.47 8.31
N ASP A 224 44.50 -36.51 7.49
CA ASP A 224 45.44 -36.55 6.35
C ASP A 224 44.83 -36.00 5.05
N ILE A 225 43.55 -35.55 5.06
CA ILE A 225 42.86 -35.07 3.87
C ILE A 225 43.31 -33.63 3.56
N PRO A 226 43.89 -33.37 2.36
CA PRO A 226 44.18 -32.00 1.93
C PRO A 226 42.90 -31.20 1.75
N TYR A 227 42.90 -29.91 2.10
CA TYR A 227 41.73 -29.05 1.95
C TYR A 227 42.03 -27.71 1.28
N THR A 228 40.99 -27.13 0.67
CA THR A 228 41.00 -25.76 0.15
C THR A 228 39.75 -25.02 0.63
N LEU A 229 39.96 -23.91 1.33
CA LEU A 229 38.91 -22.99 1.76
C LEU A 229 38.79 -21.89 0.70
N LEU A 230 37.66 -21.86 -0.01
CA LEU A 230 37.38 -20.82 -1.00
C LEU A 230 36.59 -19.69 -0.32
N HIS A 231 37.24 -18.56 -0.12
CA HIS A 231 36.62 -17.37 0.46
C HIS A 231 35.95 -16.57 -0.66
N LEU A 232 34.69 -16.93 -0.94
CA LEU A 232 33.92 -16.39 -2.05
C LEU A 232 33.38 -14.98 -1.74
N ALA A 233 33.42 -14.11 -2.74
CA ALA A 233 32.71 -12.83 -2.76
C ALA A 233 31.20 -13.02 -3.00
N GLY A 234 30.43 -11.91 -3.00
CA GLY A 234 28.98 -11.97 -3.20
C GLY A 234 28.61 -12.48 -4.60
N VAL A 235 27.96 -13.64 -4.69
CA VAL A 235 27.64 -14.28 -5.97
C VAL A 235 26.46 -13.61 -6.68
N TYR A 236 26.58 -13.43 -8.00
CA TYR A 236 25.51 -12.96 -8.87
C TYR A 236 25.55 -13.62 -10.25
N ASP A 237 24.45 -13.51 -10.99
CA ASP A 237 24.32 -13.76 -12.42
C ASP A 237 23.34 -12.73 -13.03
N GLU A 238 22.98 -12.91 -14.29
CA GLU A 238 22.09 -12.02 -15.02
C GLU A 238 20.65 -11.96 -14.44
N HIS A 239 20.25 -12.93 -13.61
CA HIS A 239 18.88 -13.08 -13.10
C HIS A 239 18.77 -12.93 -11.57
N SER A 240 19.84 -13.24 -10.85
CA SER A 240 19.86 -13.34 -9.39
C SER A 240 21.14 -12.77 -8.80
N ALA A 241 21.05 -12.25 -7.58
CA ALA A 241 22.23 -11.79 -6.84
C ALA A 241 22.05 -11.96 -5.34
N VAL A 242 23.13 -11.69 -4.60
CA VAL A 242 23.05 -11.60 -3.13
C VAL A 242 21.96 -10.60 -2.69
N PRO A 243 21.20 -10.90 -1.62
CA PRO A 243 20.10 -10.08 -1.14
C PRO A 243 20.41 -8.59 -0.93
N THR A 244 21.65 -8.23 -0.61
CA THR A 244 22.04 -6.83 -0.47
C THR A 244 22.00 -6.05 -1.79
N LEU A 245 22.39 -6.68 -2.90
CA LEU A 245 22.34 -6.09 -4.24
C LEU A 245 20.90 -6.07 -4.78
N THR A 246 20.15 -7.16 -4.61
CA THR A 246 18.77 -7.25 -5.11
C THR A 246 17.85 -6.26 -4.38
N GLU A 247 17.99 -6.11 -3.07
CA GLU A 247 17.28 -5.09 -2.30
C GLU A 247 17.63 -3.67 -2.72
N GLN A 248 18.88 -3.42 -3.10
CA GLN A 248 19.31 -2.13 -3.62
C GLN A 248 18.66 -1.83 -4.98
N ILE A 249 18.68 -2.80 -5.90
CA ILE A 249 18.00 -2.72 -7.21
C ILE A 249 16.51 -2.47 -7.02
N ARG A 250 15.84 -3.26 -6.16
CA ARG A 250 14.41 -3.11 -5.83
C ARG A 250 14.06 -1.70 -5.35
N ARG A 251 14.79 -1.18 -4.35
CA ARG A 251 14.52 0.16 -3.78
C ARG A 251 14.67 1.26 -4.81
N ILE A 252 15.64 1.14 -5.72
CA ILE A 252 15.82 2.09 -6.81
C ILE A 252 14.68 1.92 -7.82
N TYR A 253 14.35 0.69 -8.23
CA TYR A 253 13.24 0.38 -9.15
C TYR A 253 11.91 0.97 -8.70
N GLU A 254 11.56 0.79 -7.43
CA GLU A 254 10.32 1.30 -6.84
C GLU A 254 10.35 2.81 -6.52
N ARG A 255 11.50 3.49 -6.68
CA ARG A 255 11.78 4.84 -6.14
C ARG A 255 11.44 4.94 -4.64
N ASN A 256 11.77 3.88 -3.91
CA ASN A 256 11.63 3.84 -2.45
C ASN A 256 12.55 4.89 -1.81
N PRO A 257 12.10 5.68 -0.82
CA PRO A 257 12.94 6.64 -0.12
C PRO A 257 14.26 6.07 0.43
N HIS A 258 14.28 4.80 0.84
CA HIS A 258 15.49 4.11 1.30
C HIS A 258 16.54 3.94 0.18
N GLY A 259 16.15 4.00 -1.09
CA GLY A 259 17.07 4.03 -2.23
C GLY A 259 17.91 5.31 -2.34
N HIS A 260 17.56 6.35 -1.59
CA HIS A 260 18.30 7.61 -1.49
C HIS A 260 19.12 7.74 -0.21
N ALA A 261 19.14 6.73 0.67
CA ALA A 261 19.81 6.80 1.96
C ALA A 261 20.84 5.68 2.11
N TYR A 262 22.01 6.02 2.65
CA TYR A 262 23.06 5.07 2.99
C TYR A 262 23.71 5.45 4.32
N ALA A 263 24.01 4.49 5.19
CA ALA A 263 24.40 4.79 6.58
C ALA A 263 25.92 5.01 6.80
N ALA A 264 26.70 5.11 5.73
CA ALA A 264 28.16 5.15 5.76
C ALA A 264 28.74 5.96 4.57
N PRO A 265 30.07 6.18 4.49
CA PRO A 265 30.69 6.84 3.35
C PRO A 265 30.38 6.10 2.04
N LEU A 266 29.97 6.82 1.01
CA LEU A 266 29.57 6.23 -0.29
C LEU A 266 30.71 5.59 -1.08
N SER A 267 31.96 5.83 -0.67
CA SER A 267 33.18 5.29 -1.29
C SER A 267 33.46 3.84 -0.91
N VAL A 268 32.80 3.29 0.12
CA VAL A 268 32.94 1.88 0.50
C VAL A 268 32.14 1.00 -0.46
N GLY A 269 32.39 -0.30 -0.42
CA GLY A 269 31.91 -1.26 -1.41
C GLY A 269 32.40 -2.66 -1.07
N GLN A 270 31.86 -3.66 -1.75
CA GLN A 270 32.27 -5.05 -1.60
C GLN A 270 32.51 -5.68 -2.97
N ALA A 271 33.44 -6.63 -3.03
CA ALA A 271 33.65 -7.43 -4.21
C ALA A 271 32.45 -8.36 -4.48
N PHE A 272 32.23 -8.62 -5.75
CA PHE A 272 31.23 -9.57 -6.23
C PHE A 272 31.90 -10.68 -7.04
N LEU A 273 31.18 -11.75 -7.32
CA LEU A 273 31.68 -12.88 -8.09
C LEU A 273 30.59 -13.40 -9.02
N HIS A 274 30.84 -13.38 -10.32
CA HIS A 274 29.90 -13.99 -11.26
C HIS A 274 29.83 -15.50 -11.04
N LYS A 275 28.62 -16.08 -11.10
CA LYS A 275 28.36 -17.52 -10.88
C LYS A 275 29.24 -18.43 -11.74
N ASP A 276 29.34 -18.15 -13.04
CA ASP A 276 30.22 -18.92 -13.93
C ASP A 276 31.72 -18.81 -13.59
N ASP A 277 32.18 -17.64 -13.15
CA ASP A 277 33.58 -17.46 -12.75
C ASP A 277 33.86 -18.22 -11.44
N MET A 278 32.87 -18.24 -10.52
CA MET A 278 32.88 -19.12 -9.34
C MET A 278 33.00 -20.59 -9.75
N VAL A 279 32.14 -21.06 -10.67
CA VAL A 279 32.15 -22.45 -11.16
C VAL A 279 33.50 -22.82 -11.76
N GLU A 280 34.12 -21.93 -12.54
CA GLU A 280 35.46 -22.16 -13.09
C GLU A 280 36.52 -22.18 -11.98
N ALA A 281 36.42 -21.36 -10.93
CA ALA A 281 37.36 -21.40 -9.80
C ALA A 281 37.34 -22.77 -9.11
N PHE A 282 36.15 -23.31 -8.81
CA PHE A 282 36.02 -24.67 -8.26
C PHE A 282 36.60 -25.72 -9.22
N ALA A 283 36.31 -25.62 -10.52
CA ALA A 283 36.83 -26.56 -11.51
C ALA A 283 38.37 -26.54 -11.56
N ARG A 284 39.01 -25.36 -11.43
CA ARG A 284 40.46 -25.24 -11.35
C ARG A 284 41.05 -25.86 -10.09
N VAL A 285 40.41 -25.69 -8.94
CA VAL A 285 40.84 -26.34 -7.69
C VAL A 285 40.77 -27.86 -7.81
N VAL A 286 39.68 -28.39 -8.40
CA VAL A 286 39.53 -29.84 -8.63
C VAL A 286 40.60 -30.35 -9.61
N ALA A 287 40.87 -29.61 -10.69
CA ALA A 287 41.87 -29.99 -11.68
C ALA A 287 43.29 -30.01 -11.12
N LYS A 288 43.66 -28.97 -10.35
CA LYS A 288 45.00 -28.77 -9.76
C LYS A 288 45.15 -29.32 -8.34
N ARG A 289 44.20 -30.11 -7.85
CA ARG A 289 44.14 -30.60 -6.46
C ARG A 289 45.46 -31.21 -5.93
N ASP A 290 46.25 -31.83 -6.80
CA ASP A 290 47.51 -32.50 -6.47
C ASP A 290 48.72 -31.54 -6.47
N GLU A 291 48.56 -30.32 -7.00
CA GLU A 291 49.59 -29.27 -7.09
C GLU A 291 49.48 -28.22 -5.98
N LEU A 292 48.30 -28.11 -5.35
CA LEU A 292 48.02 -27.13 -4.31
C LEU A 292 48.61 -27.53 -2.95
N PRO A 293 48.94 -26.56 -2.07
CA PRO A 293 49.32 -26.84 -0.69
C PRO A 293 48.30 -27.74 0.03
N ALA A 294 48.76 -28.58 0.96
CA ALA A 294 47.88 -29.51 1.68
C ALA A 294 46.77 -28.77 2.44
N GLU A 295 47.14 -27.68 3.11
CA GLU A 295 46.23 -26.71 3.70
C GLU A 295 46.25 -25.45 2.86
N ASN A 296 45.10 -25.07 2.30
CA ASN A 296 45.04 -23.93 1.39
C ASN A 296 43.81 -23.07 1.62
N THR A 297 43.98 -21.76 1.46
CA THR A 297 42.90 -20.76 1.47
C THR A 297 43.11 -19.86 0.27
N ILE A 298 42.02 -19.54 -0.46
CA ILE A 298 42.06 -18.70 -1.66
C ILE A 298 40.85 -17.75 -1.66
N LEU A 299 41.10 -16.45 -1.84
CA LEU A 299 40.06 -15.46 -2.12
C LEU A 299 39.63 -15.53 -3.58
N VAL A 300 38.31 -15.59 -3.81
CA VAL A 300 37.73 -15.68 -5.14
C VAL A 300 36.66 -14.62 -5.30
N GLY A 301 36.89 -13.68 -6.22
CA GLY A 301 36.00 -12.58 -6.52
C GLY A 301 36.58 -11.63 -7.56
N GLU A 302 35.84 -10.58 -7.87
CA GLU A 302 36.31 -9.49 -8.69
C GLU A 302 37.31 -8.61 -7.91
N PRO A 303 38.48 -8.29 -8.47
CA PRO A 303 39.42 -7.38 -7.81
C PRO A 303 38.96 -5.92 -7.89
N ASP A 304 38.07 -5.59 -8.85
CA ASP A 304 37.48 -4.26 -8.96
C ASP A 304 36.23 -4.15 -8.09
N THR A 305 36.36 -3.44 -6.97
CA THR A 305 35.24 -3.20 -6.05
C THR A 305 34.54 -1.89 -6.39
N VAL A 306 33.32 -2.00 -6.90
CA VAL A 306 32.45 -0.83 -7.14
C VAL A 306 32.00 -0.24 -5.81
N SER A 307 32.14 1.08 -5.67
CA SER A 307 31.61 1.78 -4.49
C SER A 307 30.08 1.75 -4.49
N TYR A 308 29.46 1.67 -3.32
CA TYR A 308 27.99 1.69 -3.21
C TYR A 308 27.39 2.96 -3.81
N GLY A 309 28.10 4.09 -3.70
CA GLY A 309 27.69 5.34 -4.32
C GLY A 309 27.66 5.27 -5.85
N ASP A 310 28.66 4.66 -6.47
CA ASP A 310 28.71 4.49 -7.92
C ASP A 310 27.67 3.48 -8.40
N LEU A 311 27.56 2.36 -7.68
CA LEU A 311 26.63 1.29 -7.97
C LEU A 311 25.17 1.78 -7.95
N GLN A 312 24.77 2.58 -6.96
CA GLN A 312 23.42 3.15 -6.92
C GLN A 312 23.13 4.12 -8.07
N ARG A 313 24.11 4.95 -8.45
CA ARG A 313 23.94 5.88 -9.57
C ARG A 313 23.81 5.15 -10.89
N GLU A 314 24.63 4.12 -11.11
CA GLU A 314 24.60 3.30 -12.31
C GLU A 314 23.27 2.52 -12.43
N ILE A 315 22.81 1.88 -11.36
CA ILE A 315 21.50 1.21 -11.32
C ILE A 315 20.36 2.22 -11.59
N ALA A 316 20.41 3.42 -10.99
CA ALA A 316 19.39 4.44 -11.20
C ALA A 316 19.35 5.00 -12.63
N GLU A 317 20.51 5.18 -13.25
CA GLU A 317 20.62 5.57 -14.66
C GLU A 317 20.03 4.48 -15.58
N LEU A 318 20.38 3.21 -15.35
CA LEU A 318 19.87 2.09 -16.15
C LEU A 318 18.34 1.91 -16.02
N ILE A 319 17.79 2.11 -14.81
CA ILE A 319 16.36 1.93 -14.56
C ILE A 319 15.56 3.15 -15.03
N HIS A 320 15.95 4.35 -14.64
CA HIS A 320 15.14 5.57 -14.80
C HIS A 320 15.69 6.59 -15.80
N GLY A 321 16.92 6.42 -16.28
CA GLY A 321 17.64 7.47 -17.02
C GLY A 321 17.88 8.73 -16.17
N ASP A 322 18.00 8.57 -14.84
CA ASP A 322 18.20 9.66 -13.87
C ASP A 322 19.68 9.71 -13.44
N SER A 323 20.51 10.39 -14.24
CA SER A 323 21.95 10.53 -14.00
C SER A 323 22.26 11.34 -12.74
N ASP A 324 21.27 12.08 -12.24
CA ASP A 324 21.33 12.92 -11.05
C ASP A 324 20.83 12.20 -9.79
N TRP A 325 20.81 10.86 -9.77
CA TRP A 325 20.44 10.12 -8.58
C TRP A 325 21.37 10.46 -7.40
N ARG A 326 20.81 11.12 -6.38
CA ARG A 326 21.54 11.52 -5.18
C ARG A 326 21.29 10.54 -4.05
N THR A 327 22.37 10.02 -3.50
CA THR A 327 22.36 9.25 -2.26
C THR A 327 22.87 10.12 -1.12
N PHE A 328 22.11 10.20 -0.05
CA PHE A 328 22.45 10.92 1.16
C PHE A 328 23.10 9.97 2.17
N THR A 329 24.25 10.37 2.70
CA THR A 329 24.85 9.69 3.84
C THR A 329 24.12 10.09 5.12
N LEU A 330 23.55 9.11 5.81
CA LEU A 330 22.95 9.28 7.13
C LEU A 330 23.97 8.95 8.22
N PRO A 331 24.08 9.77 9.29
CA PRO A 331 24.88 9.41 10.45
C PRO A 331 24.42 8.07 11.04
N LYS A 332 25.36 7.15 11.30
CA LYS A 332 25.07 5.80 11.86
C LYS A 332 24.07 5.80 13.02
N PRO A 333 24.19 6.65 14.07
CA PRO A 333 23.23 6.63 15.18
C PRO A 333 21.79 6.94 14.75
N LEU A 334 21.61 7.85 13.79
CA LEU A 334 20.30 8.20 13.25
C LEU A 334 19.73 7.06 12.41
N ALA A 335 20.57 6.44 11.57
CA ALA A 335 20.19 5.29 10.77
C ALA A 335 19.84 4.07 11.64
N SER A 336 20.65 3.75 12.66
CA SER A 336 20.39 2.65 13.60
C SER A 336 19.12 2.88 14.41
N PHE A 337 18.87 4.12 14.85
CA PHE A 337 17.62 4.47 15.53
C PHE A 337 16.42 4.33 14.61
N GLY A 338 16.52 4.78 13.35
CA GLY A 338 15.48 4.61 12.35
C GLY A 338 15.15 3.13 12.09
N ALA A 339 16.17 2.31 11.82
CA ALA A 339 16.02 0.87 11.61
C ALA A 339 15.46 0.15 12.85
N TRP A 340 15.85 0.58 14.05
CA TRP A 340 15.31 0.05 15.30
C TRP A 340 13.83 0.39 15.48
N ILE A 341 13.42 1.65 15.22
CA ILE A 341 12.00 2.04 15.26
C ILE A 341 11.21 1.20 14.27
N GLU A 342 11.67 1.13 13.02
CA GLU A 342 10.99 0.41 11.95
C GLU A 342 10.79 -1.07 12.32
N SER A 343 11.85 -1.73 12.77
CA SER A 343 11.82 -3.12 13.23
C SER A 343 10.94 -3.34 14.46
N LYS A 344 10.82 -2.36 15.36
CA LYS A 344 9.95 -2.43 16.55
C LYS A 344 8.51 -2.05 16.26
N SER A 345 8.26 -1.31 15.18
CA SER A 345 6.94 -0.89 14.76
C SER A 345 6.21 -1.94 13.93
N GLU A 346 6.90 -2.96 13.41
CA GLU A 346 6.28 -4.06 12.62
C GLU A 346 5.05 -4.69 13.31
N PRO A 347 5.03 -4.97 14.64
CA PRO A 347 3.82 -5.51 15.27
C PRO A 347 2.63 -4.54 15.34
N VAL A 348 2.86 -3.26 15.01
CA VAL A 348 1.90 -2.15 15.12
C VAL A 348 1.49 -1.64 13.75
N VAL A 349 2.38 -1.69 12.76
CA VAL A 349 2.06 -1.37 11.37
C VAL A 349 1.10 -2.45 10.85
N PRO A 350 -0.07 -2.08 10.30
CA PRO A 350 -0.97 -3.08 9.75
C PRO A 350 -0.29 -3.86 8.61
N ASP A 351 -0.43 -5.18 8.61
CA ASP A 351 0.06 -6.07 7.53
C ASP A 351 -0.40 -5.62 6.13
N ASP A 352 -1.52 -4.89 6.04
CA ASP A 352 -1.99 -4.26 4.81
C ASP A 352 -0.99 -3.24 4.21
N ILE A 353 -0.04 -2.71 4.98
CA ILE A 353 0.90 -1.67 4.55
C ILE A 353 2.27 -2.27 4.20
N ASP A 354 2.76 -3.22 5.01
CA ASP A 354 4.10 -3.80 4.90
C ASP A 354 4.10 -5.28 4.49
N GLN A 355 2.93 -5.85 4.22
CA GLN A 355 2.72 -7.26 3.88
C GLN A 355 3.17 -8.23 4.98
N GLY A 356 3.29 -7.75 6.23
CA GLY A 356 3.73 -8.55 7.38
C GLY A 356 5.20 -8.95 7.33
N GLU A 357 6.02 -8.24 6.55
CA GLU A 357 7.46 -8.49 6.45
C GLU A 357 8.27 -7.54 7.31
N LYS A 358 9.21 -8.10 8.08
CA LYS A 358 10.18 -7.29 8.81
C LYS A 358 11.05 -6.51 7.82
N PRO A 359 11.41 -5.26 8.13
CA PRO A 359 12.33 -4.48 7.31
C PRO A 359 13.64 -5.24 7.04
N PHE A 360 14.10 -5.21 5.79
CA PHE A 360 15.37 -5.82 5.43
C PHE A 360 16.54 -5.14 6.14
N ILE A 361 16.55 -3.80 6.22
CA ILE A 361 17.59 -3.05 6.93
C ILE A 361 17.39 -3.26 8.44
N ARG A 362 18.37 -3.90 9.08
CA ARG A 362 18.40 -4.14 10.51
C ARG A 362 19.52 -3.34 11.18
N PRO A 363 19.44 -3.03 12.48
CA PRO A 363 20.46 -2.26 13.18
C PRO A 363 21.89 -2.78 12.99
N PHE A 364 22.10 -4.11 13.03
CA PHE A 364 23.45 -4.68 12.83
C PHE A 364 24.02 -4.41 11.43
N MET A 365 23.18 -4.29 10.40
CA MET A 365 23.62 -3.95 9.04
C MET A 365 24.09 -2.50 8.96
N VAL A 366 23.52 -1.61 9.77
CA VAL A 366 23.94 -0.20 9.86
C VAL A 366 25.33 -0.09 10.49
N ASP A 367 25.61 -0.90 11.51
CA ASP A 367 26.90 -0.89 12.19
C ASP A 367 28.05 -1.34 11.26
N MET A 368 27.74 -2.24 10.31
CA MET A 368 28.66 -2.75 9.27
C MET A 368 28.63 -1.95 7.96
N ALA A 369 27.84 -0.88 7.86
CA ALA A 369 27.64 -0.19 6.58
C ALA A 369 28.91 0.46 6.01
N ASP A 370 29.95 0.69 6.82
CA ASP A 370 31.26 1.21 6.40
C ASP A 370 32.28 0.11 6.10
N ASP A 371 31.89 -1.17 6.15
CA ASP A 371 32.77 -2.28 5.81
C ASP A 371 33.08 -2.28 4.31
N HIS A 372 34.38 -2.40 4.02
CA HIS A 372 34.90 -2.42 2.67
C HIS A 372 35.66 -3.72 2.40
N TYR A 373 35.26 -4.41 1.34
CA TYR A 373 35.85 -5.67 0.90
C TYR A 373 36.35 -5.52 -0.52
N GLU A 374 37.58 -5.03 -0.67
CA GLU A 374 38.37 -5.08 -1.90
C GLU A 374 39.30 -6.30 -1.82
N LEU A 375 39.47 -7.05 -2.90
CA LEU A 375 40.18 -8.34 -2.86
C LEU A 375 41.49 -8.29 -3.63
N SER A 376 42.55 -8.82 -3.04
CA SER A 376 43.69 -9.31 -3.81
C SER A 376 43.41 -10.75 -4.27
N ILE A 377 43.47 -10.98 -5.58
CA ILE A 377 43.30 -12.31 -6.18
C ILE A 377 44.63 -12.91 -6.65
N ASP A 378 45.76 -12.39 -6.14
CA ASP A 378 47.08 -12.81 -6.60
C ASP A 378 47.32 -14.31 -6.34
N ARG A 379 46.84 -14.85 -5.22
CA ARG A 379 46.95 -16.29 -4.96
C ARG A 379 46.13 -17.12 -5.95
N ALA A 380 44.90 -16.72 -6.24
CA ALA A 380 44.05 -17.38 -7.23
C ALA A 380 44.70 -17.38 -8.63
N ARG A 381 45.37 -16.29 -9.02
CA ARG A 381 46.15 -16.22 -10.26
C ARG A 381 47.31 -17.21 -10.29
N HIS A 382 48.16 -17.19 -9.25
CA HIS A 382 49.39 -17.98 -9.23
C HIS A 382 49.12 -19.47 -9.04
N GLU A 383 48.16 -19.83 -8.19
CA GLU A 383 47.89 -21.23 -7.86
C GLU A 383 46.90 -21.88 -8.82
N LEU A 384 45.84 -21.17 -9.24
CA LEU A 384 44.75 -21.75 -10.06
C LEU A 384 44.84 -21.41 -11.55
N ASP A 385 45.71 -20.49 -11.96
CA ASP A 385 45.65 -19.82 -13.27
C ASP A 385 44.23 -19.29 -13.56
N TRP A 386 43.62 -18.67 -12.54
CA TRP A 386 42.25 -18.18 -12.56
C TRP A 386 42.20 -16.66 -12.41
N GLU A 387 41.35 -16.03 -13.22
CA GLU A 387 40.94 -14.64 -13.11
C GLU A 387 39.45 -14.54 -13.50
N PRO A 388 38.68 -13.61 -12.90
CA PRO A 388 37.29 -13.38 -13.29
C PRO A 388 37.23 -12.86 -14.73
N ARG A 389 36.31 -13.41 -15.52
CA ARG A 389 36.09 -12.99 -16.91
C ARG A 389 34.93 -12.02 -17.05
N ARG A 390 34.06 -11.96 -16.06
CA ARG A 390 32.91 -11.06 -15.99
C ARG A 390 33.08 -10.08 -14.85
N ARG A 391 32.41 -8.94 -14.99
CA ARG A 391 32.42 -7.85 -14.02
C ARG A 391 31.01 -7.38 -13.76
N LEU A 392 30.71 -7.05 -12.51
CA LEU A 392 29.35 -6.67 -12.14
C LEU A 392 28.87 -5.48 -12.98
N ARG A 393 29.71 -4.44 -13.15
CA ARG A 393 29.35 -3.26 -13.95
C ARG A 393 28.93 -3.60 -15.37
N ASP A 394 29.61 -4.57 -15.99
CA ASP A 394 29.35 -4.96 -17.38
C ASP A 394 28.08 -5.83 -17.49
N THR A 395 27.68 -6.51 -16.40
CA THR A 395 26.47 -7.35 -16.31
C THR A 395 25.22 -6.58 -15.82
N LEU A 396 25.38 -5.45 -15.10
CA LEU A 396 24.26 -4.63 -14.60
C LEU A 396 23.22 -4.26 -15.67
N PRO A 397 23.60 -3.85 -16.90
CA PRO A 397 22.61 -3.53 -17.94
C PRO A 397 21.69 -4.71 -18.27
N GLU A 398 22.23 -5.92 -18.31
CA GLU A 398 21.47 -7.14 -18.59
C GLU A 398 20.58 -7.54 -17.40
N MET A 399 21.08 -7.41 -16.15
CA MET A 399 20.27 -7.60 -14.96
C MET A 399 19.05 -6.66 -14.92
N VAL A 400 19.26 -5.39 -15.28
CA VAL A 400 18.17 -4.40 -15.34
C VAL A 400 17.23 -4.69 -16.53
N ALA A 401 17.75 -5.14 -17.66
CA ALA A 401 16.92 -5.56 -18.79
C ALA A 401 16.03 -6.75 -18.42
N ASN A 402 16.57 -7.76 -17.72
CA ASN A 402 15.82 -8.91 -17.22
C ASN A 402 14.75 -8.51 -16.20
N LEU A 403 15.07 -7.60 -15.26
CA LEU A 403 14.09 -7.02 -14.34
C LEU A 403 12.96 -6.32 -15.09
N LYS A 404 13.27 -5.51 -16.12
CA LYS A 404 12.27 -4.77 -16.89
C LYS A 404 11.41 -5.68 -17.77
N ALA A 405 11.98 -6.77 -18.29
CA ALA A 405 11.29 -7.73 -19.15
C ALA A 405 10.28 -8.59 -18.36
N ASP A 406 10.64 -9.03 -17.16
CA ASP A 406 9.72 -9.76 -16.26
C ASP A 406 9.93 -9.33 -14.80
N PRO A 407 9.32 -8.21 -14.38
CA PRO A 407 9.47 -7.75 -13.00
C PRO A 407 8.95 -8.75 -11.98
N LEU A 408 7.82 -9.42 -12.24
CA LEU A 408 7.24 -10.36 -11.28
C LEU A 408 8.14 -11.60 -11.13
N GLY A 409 8.63 -12.16 -12.24
CA GLY A 409 9.59 -13.27 -12.22
C GLY A 409 10.90 -12.89 -11.55
N TRP A 410 11.40 -11.67 -11.75
CA TRP A 410 12.61 -11.19 -11.09
C TRP A 410 12.46 -11.12 -9.56
N TYR A 411 11.34 -10.59 -9.05
CA TYR A 411 11.06 -10.54 -7.61
C TYR A 411 11.00 -11.96 -7.02
N ASN A 412 10.28 -12.87 -7.68
CA ASN A 412 10.17 -14.26 -7.24
C ASN A 412 11.53 -14.98 -7.25
N THR A 413 12.33 -14.80 -8.29
CA THR A 413 13.67 -15.40 -8.44
C THR A 413 14.61 -14.95 -7.33
N ASN A 414 14.49 -13.70 -6.90
CA ASN A 414 15.33 -13.11 -5.86
C ASN A 414 14.75 -13.24 -4.44
N GLY A 415 13.63 -13.96 -4.28
CA GLY A 415 12.99 -14.18 -2.97
C GLY A 415 12.44 -12.91 -2.33
N ILE A 416 12.05 -11.94 -3.15
CA ILE A 416 11.53 -10.63 -2.73
C ILE A 416 10.01 -10.62 -2.92
N THR A 417 9.28 -10.19 -1.90
CA THR A 417 7.82 -10.04 -2.00
C THR A 417 7.45 -8.87 -2.91
N PRO A 418 6.67 -9.11 -3.98
CA PRO A 418 6.30 -8.07 -4.93
C PRO A 418 5.33 -7.04 -4.32
N PRO A 419 5.47 -5.74 -4.64
CA PRO A 419 4.58 -4.72 -4.12
C PRO A 419 3.16 -4.85 -4.72
N PRO A 420 2.11 -4.31 -4.05
CA PRO A 420 0.73 -4.51 -4.49
C PRO A 420 0.40 -4.00 -5.90
N TRP A 421 1.06 -2.94 -6.40
CA TRP A 421 0.82 -2.47 -7.79
C TRP A 421 1.34 -3.46 -8.81
N LEU A 422 2.46 -4.13 -8.52
CA LEU A 422 3.14 -4.99 -9.48
C LEU A 422 2.31 -6.24 -9.74
N THR A 423 1.79 -6.83 -8.66
CA THR A 423 0.82 -7.93 -8.73
C THR A 423 -0.51 -7.49 -9.34
N ALA A 424 -0.93 -6.23 -9.15
CA ALA A 424 -2.17 -5.71 -9.74
C ALA A 424 -2.05 -5.46 -11.25
N ALA A 425 -0.90 -5.00 -11.73
CA ALA A 425 -0.62 -4.87 -13.15
C ALA A 425 -0.61 -6.24 -13.85
N GLY A 426 0.13 -7.21 -13.30
CA GLY A 426 0.24 -8.55 -13.90
C GLY A 426 -1.08 -9.33 -13.96
N GLU A 427 -2.01 -9.11 -13.03
CA GLU A 427 -3.33 -9.77 -13.04
C GLU A 427 -4.26 -9.31 -14.15
N ASN A 428 -4.09 -8.09 -14.68
CA ASN A 428 -4.98 -7.53 -15.71
C ASN A 428 -4.34 -7.59 -17.10
N GLU A 429 -3.38 -8.50 -17.31
CA GLU A 429 -2.64 -8.69 -18.56
C GLU A 429 -1.86 -7.44 -19.03
N HIS A 430 -1.59 -6.50 -18.11
CA HIS A 430 -0.72 -5.36 -18.39
C HIS A 430 0.73 -5.70 -18.10
N GLU A 431 1.64 -5.21 -18.96
CA GLU A 431 3.07 -5.28 -18.69
C GLU A 431 3.44 -4.35 -17.52
N PRO A 432 3.94 -4.87 -16.37
CA PRO A 432 4.11 -4.04 -15.18
C PRO A 432 5.14 -2.90 -15.35
N GLU A 433 6.17 -3.10 -16.16
CA GLU A 433 7.17 -2.06 -16.45
C GLU A 433 6.56 -0.93 -17.29
N GLU A 434 5.69 -1.25 -18.26
CA GLU A 434 4.96 -0.23 -19.04
C GLU A 434 4.06 0.60 -18.13
N VAL A 435 3.31 -0.04 -17.23
CA VAL A 435 2.46 0.63 -16.24
C VAL A 435 3.27 1.58 -15.36
N ARG A 436 4.44 1.14 -14.86
CA ARG A 436 5.33 1.97 -14.05
C ARG A 436 5.85 3.17 -14.85
N ALA A 437 6.38 2.92 -16.04
CA ALA A 437 7.00 3.93 -16.89
C ALA A 437 5.97 4.98 -17.37
N GLU A 438 4.77 4.55 -17.78
CA GLU A 438 3.69 5.44 -18.19
C GLU A 438 3.18 6.28 -17.02
N ALA A 439 2.95 5.68 -15.85
CA ALA A 439 2.49 6.40 -14.67
C ALA A 439 3.50 7.47 -14.20
N GLU A 440 4.81 7.15 -14.26
CA GLU A 440 5.86 8.11 -13.96
C GLU A 440 5.90 9.25 -14.99
N LYS A 441 5.88 8.92 -16.28
CA LYS A 441 5.86 9.90 -17.37
C LYS A 441 4.66 10.85 -17.26
N GLU A 442 3.45 10.31 -17.10
CA GLU A 442 2.22 11.09 -16.95
C GLU A 442 2.30 11.98 -15.71
N SER A 443 2.82 11.46 -14.59
CA SER A 443 2.99 12.26 -13.37
C SER A 443 3.98 13.42 -13.55
N ILE A 444 5.12 13.20 -14.22
CA ILE A 444 6.13 14.24 -14.43
C ILE A 444 5.59 15.30 -15.39
N GLU A 445 4.91 14.89 -16.47
CA GLU A 445 4.32 15.80 -17.45
C GLU A 445 3.21 16.66 -16.81
N GLN A 446 2.30 16.04 -16.06
CA GLN A 446 1.29 16.77 -15.29
C GLN A 446 1.96 17.73 -14.30
N HIS A 447 3.01 17.31 -13.60
CA HIS A 447 3.67 18.18 -12.62
C HIS A 447 4.25 19.41 -13.30
N ARG A 448 4.90 19.25 -14.46
CA ARG A 448 5.42 20.36 -15.28
C ARG A 448 4.32 21.33 -15.71
N ASN A 449 3.18 20.80 -16.18
CA ASN A 449 2.04 21.61 -16.63
C ASN A 449 1.38 22.42 -15.50
N PHE A 450 1.55 21.98 -14.25
CA PHE A 450 0.95 22.59 -13.06
C PHE A 450 1.96 23.26 -12.11
N LEU A 451 3.20 23.51 -12.55
CA LEU A 451 4.24 24.17 -11.74
C LEU A 451 3.82 25.55 -11.21
N TRP A 452 2.88 26.22 -11.87
CA TRP A 452 2.32 27.50 -11.43
C TRP A 452 1.63 27.40 -10.05
N ALA A 453 1.07 26.24 -9.68
CA ALA A 453 0.29 26.09 -8.46
C ALA A 453 1.14 26.20 -7.17
N PRO A 454 2.32 25.54 -7.05
CA PRO A 454 3.27 25.81 -5.97
C PRO A 454 3.66 27.30 -5.83
N PHE A 455 3.86 28.02 -6.93
CA PHE A 455 4.18 29.45 -6.88
C PHE A 455 3.02 30.28 -6.33
N LEU A 456 1.78 29.97 -6.73
CA LEU A 456 0.61 30.63 -6.17
C LEU A 456 0.40 30.29 -4.69
N ASN A 457 0.70 29.06 -4.26
CA ASN A 457 0.74 28.72 -2.84
C ASN A 457 1.75 29.57 -2.07
N MET A 458 2.98 29.72 -2.57
CA MET A 458 3.97 30.59 -1.94
C MET A 458 3.51 32.05 -1.90
N ALA A 459 2.91 32.56 -2.97
CA ALA A 459 2.35 33.91 -3.00
C ALA A 459 1.24 34.09 -1.95
N MET A 460 0.33 33.12 -1.84
CA MET A 460 -0.74 33.14 -0.84
C MET A 460 -0.22 32.96 0.60
N GLY A 461 0.84 32.17 0.80
CA GLY A 461 1.53 32.06 2.08
C GLY A 461 2.19 33.38 2.50
N ALA A 462 2.84 34.07 1.58
CA ALA A 462 3.40 35.41 1.83
C ALA A 462 2.30 36.46 2.07
N TRP A 463 1.19 36.39 1.33
CA TRP A 463 -0.01 37.20 1.57
C TRP A 463 -0.54 37.01 2.99
N LEU A 464 -0.71 35.75 3.42
CA LEU A 464 -1.17 35.42 4.77
C LEU A 464 -0.20 35.92 5.84
N ALA A 465 1.11 35.71 5.66
CA ALA A 465 2.12 36.11 6.64
C ALA A 465 2.24 37.64 6.81
N THR A 466 1.92 38.40 5.77
CA THR A 466 1.97 39.87 5.81
C THR A 466 0.64 40.52 6.12
N SER A 467 -0.48 39.78 6.07
CA SER A 467 -1.83 40.28 6.35
C SER A 467 -1.96 41.03 7.69
N PRO A 468 -1.34 40.60 8.80
CA PRO A 468 -1.40 41.35 10.07
C PRO A 468 -0.84 42.77 10.05
N SER A 469 0.00 43.10 9.07
CA SER A 469 0.54 44.46 8.91
C SER A 469 -0.40 45.41 8.16
N VAL A 470 -1.44 44.86 7.51
CA VAL A 470 -2.36 45.60 6.64
C VAL A 470 -3.78 45.60 7.21
N ILE A 471 -4.21 44.48 7.79
CA ILE A 471 -5.55 44.30 8.37
C ILE A 471 -5.44 44.47 9.89
N PRO A 472 -6.37 45.18 10.56
CA PRO A 472 -6.40 45.25 12.01
C PRO A 472 -6.90 43.92 12.60
N TYR A 473 -5.98 43.06 13.02
CA TYR A 473 -6.30 41.73 13.57
C TYR A 473 -6.87 41.77 14.98
N ASN A 474 -6.50 42.75 15.81
CA ASN A 474 -6.95 42.92 17.20
C ASN A 474 -6.91 41.63 18.06
N SER A 475 -6.07 40.65 17.69
CA SER A 475 -5.95 39.35 18.36
C SER A 475 -4.54 38.79 18.13
N VAL A 476 -3.75 38.73 19.20
CA VAL A 476 -2.37 38.23 19.17
C VAL A 476 -2.29 36.76 18.69
N PRO A 477 -3.18 35.85 19.13
CA PRO A 477 -3.20 34.47 18.62
C PRO A 477 -3.39 34.38 17.10
N LEU A 478 -4.32 35.16 16.54
CA LEU A 478 -4.59 35.14 15.10
C LEU A 478 -3.45 35.76 14.27
N ILE A 479 -2.75 36.77 14.81
CA ILE A 479 -1.55 37.34 14.18
C ILE A 479 -0.48 36.25 14.02
N TRP A 480 -0.14 35.56 15.11
CA TRP A 480 0.87 34.50 15.06
C TRP A 480 0.43 33.30 14.24
N ASN A 481 -0.87 32.96 14.28
CA ASN A 481 -1.44 31.92 13.44
C ASN A 481 -1.14 32.17 11.95
N ASP A 482 -1.44 33.36 11.46
CA ASP A 482 -1.32 33.68 10.03
C ASP A 482 0.13 33.85 9.59
N VAL A 483 0.97 34.42 10.46
CA VAL A 483 2.43 34.49 10.22
C VAL A 483 3.03 33.09 10.11
N LEU A 484 2.77 32.21 11.07
CA LEU A 484 3.35 30.87 11.10
C LEU A 484 2.80 29.99 9.98
N CYS A 485 1.49 30.00 9.75
CA CYS A 485 0.87 29.26 8.65
C CYS A 485 1.37 29.77 7.29
N GLY A 486 1.47 31.09 7.12
CA GLY A 486 1.96 31.71 5.89
C GLY A 486 3.40 31.34 5.58
N ILE A 487 4.30 31.41 6.57
CA ILE A 487 5.71 30.97 6.44
C ILE A 487 5.78 29.48 6.11
N ALA A 488 5.01 28.64 6.81
CA ALA A 488 4.98 27.21 6.56
C ALA A 488 4.51 26.89 5.13
N VAL A 489 3.46 27.57 4.63
CA VAL A 489 2.98 27.42 3.25
C VAL A 489 4.03 27.85 2.23
N VAL A 490 4.80 28.92 2.49
CA VAL A 490 5.90 29.32 1.60
C VAL A 490 6.98 28.23 1.54
N LEU A 491 7.43 27.74 2.69
CA LEU A 491 8.48 26.70 2.75
C LEU A 491 8.04 25.40 2.10
N LEU A 492 6.84 24.92 2.44
CA LEU A 492 6.28 23.70 1.88
C LEU A 492 5.93 23.86 0.39
N GLY A 493 5.47 25.04 -0.03
CA GLY A 493 5.25 25.41 -1.42
C GLY A 493 6.54 25.31 -2.24
N PHE A 494 7.66 25.81 -1.71
CA PHE A 494 8.97 25.67 -2.34
C PHE A 494 9.39 24.20 -2.47
N LEU A 495 9.24 23.40 -1.41
CA LEU A 495 9.52 21.96 -1.47
C LEU A 495 8.66 21.23 -2.49
N SER A 496 7.39 21.64 -2.66
CA SER A 496 6.46 21.05 -3.61
C SER A 496 6.79 21.33 -5.09
N LEU A 497 7.77 22.20 -5.40
CA LEU A 497 8.32 22.34 -6.76
C LEU A 497 9.01 21.05 -7.22
N SER A 498 9.55 20.26 -6.29
CA SER A 498 10.11 18.95 -6.59
C SER A 498 8.98 17.93 -6.79
N TRP A 499 8.92 17.33 -7.98
CA TRP A 499 7.96 16.25 -8.26
C TRP A 499 8.14 15.05 -7.33
N LYS A 500 9.37 14.82 -6.83
CA LYS A 500 9.71 13.78 -5.85
C LYS A 500 9.06 14.05 -4.47
N LEU A 501 8.84 15.33 -4.11
CA LEU A 501 8.25 15.75 -2.82
C LEU A 501 6.76 16.11 -2.94
N ARG A 502 6.06 15.62 -3.97
CA ARG A 502 4.64 15.93 -4.23
C ARG A 502 3.68 15.67 -3.05
N LEU A 503 4.01 14.75 -2.14
CA LEU A 503 3.18 14.45 -0.96
C LEU A 503 3.10 15.62 0.03
N VAL A 504 4.07 16.54 0.01
CA VAL A 504 4.07 17.77 0.84
C VAL A 504 2.82 18.61 0.60
N ARG A 505 2.20 18.50 -0.58
CA ARG A 505 0.96 19.21 -0.93
C ARG A 505 -0.21 18.87 0.00
N TRP A 506 -0.26 17.66 0.58
CA TRP A 506 -1.26 17.31 1.60
C TRP A 506 -1.04 18.05 2.91
N ALA A 507 0.21 18.30 3.31
CA ALA A 507 0.52 19.13 4.47
C ALA A 507 0.09 20.59 4.24
N ILE A 508 0.31 21.13 3.04
CA ILE A 508 -0.19 22.46 2.66
C ILE A 508 -1.72 22.51 2.75
N ALA A 509 -2.43 21.49 2.24
CA ALA A 509 -3.88 21.41 2.33
C ALA A 509 -4.39 21.32 3.78
N GLY A 510 -3.69 20.59 4.66
CA GLY A 510 -4.00 20.55 6.09
C GLY A 510 -3.85 21.90 6.77
N ILE A 511 -2.77 22.64 6.49
CA ILE A 511 -2.58 24.02 6.98
C ILE A 511 -3.69 24.93 6.43
N ALA A 512 -4.04 24.79 5.16
CA ALA A 512 -5.08 25.60 4.54
C ALA A 512 -6.47 25.36 5.16
N ALA A 513 -6.81 24.10 5.47
CA ALA A 513 -8.02 23.76 6.20
C ALA A 513 -8.01 24.38 7.61
N TRP A 514 -6.88 24.33 8.31
CA TRP A 514 -6.73 25.03 9.58
C TRP A 514 -6.89 26.54 9.46
N VAL A 515 -6.30 27.18 8.44
CA VAL A 515 -6.44 28.63 8.20
C VAL A 515 -7.92 29.02 8.01
N MET A 516 -8.72 28.21 7.30
CA MET A 516 -10.16 28.46 7.17
C MET A 516 -10.93 28.29 8.50
N PHE A 517 -10.48 27.39 9.37
CA PHE A 517 -11.13 27.09 10.65
C PHE A 517 -10.68 27.99 11.81
N ALA A 518 -9.44 28.49 11.78
CA ALA A 518 -8.84 29.37 12.77
C ALA A 518 -9.70 30.60 13.15
N PRO A 519 -10.35 31.34 12.23
CA PRO A 519 -11.21 32.46 12.62
C PRO A 519 -12.40 32.04 13.47
N LEU A 520 -12.86 30.79 13.38
CA LEU A 520 -13.96 30.26 14.17
C LEU A 520 -13.47 29.83 15.55
N ALA A 521 -12.36 29.09 15.59
CA ALA A 521 -11.76 28.58 16.82
C ALA A 521 -11.20 29.69 17.73
N LEU A 522 -10.63 30.73 17.11
CA LEU A 522 -10.00 31.86 17.81
C LEU A 522 -10.88 33.11 17.85
N TRP A 523 -12.15 32.99 17.44
CA TRP A 523 -13.15 34.07 17.47
C TRP A 523 -12.63 35.37 16.83
N ALA A 524 -12.52 35.36 15.50
CA ALA A 524 -11.98 36.48 14.73
C ALA A 524 -12.70 37.80 15.06
N PRO A 525 -11.98 38.83 15.53
CA PRO A 525 -12.60 40.05 16.04
C PRO A 525 -13.05 41.02 14.94
N THR A 526 -12.67 40.77 13.68
CA THR A 526 -13.09 41.61 12.54
C THR A 526 -13.48 40.75 11.33
N GLY A 527 -14.48 41.22 10.59
CA GLY A 527 -14.94 40.55 9.36
C GLY A 527 -13.88 40.51 8.27
N ALA A 528 -12.92 41.46 8.27
CA ALA A 528 -11.79 41.46 7.36
C ALA A 528 -10.86 40.25 7.59
N VAL A 529 -10.57 39.92 8.85
CA VAL A 529 -9.76 38.73 9.19
C VAL A 529 -10.49 37.45 8.80
N TYR A 530 -11.77 37.33 9.15
CA TYR A 530 -12.59 36.16 8.80
C TYR A 530 -12.64 35.92 7.28
N LEU A 531 -12.90 36.97 6.49
CA LEU A 531 -12.94 36.90 5.03
C LEU A 531 -11.57 36.55 4.45
N ASN A 532 -10.51 37.20 4.92
CA ASN A 532 -9.15 36.98 4.45
C ASN A 532 -8.70 35.53 4.68
N GLN A 533 -8.94 34.99 5.87
CA GLN A 533 -8.56 33.61 6.22
C GLN A 533 -9.39 32.57 5.46
N THR A 534 -10.70 32.81 5.30
CA THR A 534 -11.57 31.90 4.52
C THR A 534 -11.14 31.86 3.05
N LEU A 535 -10.92 33.02 2.42
CA LEU A 535 -10.52 33.08 1.01
C LEU A 535 -9.09 32.57 0.80
N SER A 536 -8.14 32.99 1.64
CA SER A 536 -6.75 32.57 1.51
C SER A 536 -6.60 31.07 1.76
N GLY A 537 -7.25 30.54 2.80
CA GLY A 537 -7.26 29.10 3.06
C GLY A 537 -7.88 28.32 1.90
N ALA A 538 -9.01 28.77 1.34
CA ALA A 538 -9.62 28.09 0.19
C ALA A 538 -8.70 28.08 -1.05
N LEU A 539 -8.02 29.21 -1.34
CA LEU A 539 -7.09 29.31 -2.46
C LEU A 539 -5.84 28.43 -2.26
N ILE A 540 -5.24 28.46 -1.06
CA ILE A 540 -4.08 27.63 -0.73
C ILE A 540 -4.44 26.15 -0.85
N PHE A 541 -5.60 25.74 -0.32
CA PHE A 541 -6.09 24.38 -0.46
C PHE A 541 -6.28 24.03 -1.94
N GLY A 542 -6.93 24.93 -2.70
CA GLY A 542 -7.18 24.79 -4.13
C GLY A 542 -5.90 24.53 -4.93
N PHE A 543 -4.90 25.41 -4.81
CA PHE A 543 -3.62 25.25 -5.51
C PHE A 543 -2.85 24.02 -5.01
N ALA A 544 -2.99 23.65 -3.73
CA ALA A 544 -2.33 22.47 -3.19
C ALA A 544 -2.88 21.15 -3.77
N VAL A 545 -4.20 20.96 -3.92
CA VAL A 545 -4.76 19.62 -4.25
C VAL A 545 -5.57 19.54 -5.54
N LEU A 546 -6.05 20.67 -6.10
CA LEU A 546 -6.77 20.66 -7.38
C LEU A 546 -5.82 20.53 -8.59
N ALA A 547 -4.58 20.99 -8.44
CA ALA A 547 -3.55 20.85 -9.46
C ALA A 547 -3.18 19.37 -9.70
N ARG A 548 -2.87 18.99 -10.94
CA ARG A 548 -2.38 17.64 -11.28
C ARG A 548 -0.84 17.58 -11.16
N PRO A 549 -0.23 16.40 -10.99
CA PRO A 549 -0.85 15.12 -10.67
C PRO A 549 -1.42 15.14 -9.26
N THR A 550 -2.40 14.30 -9.02
CA THR A 550 -2.97 14.12 -7.69
C THR A 550 -1.93 13.45 -6.77
N PRO A 551 -1.61 14.03 -5.60
CA PRO A 551 -0.57 13.46 -4.74
C PRO A 551 -1.04 12.13 -4.10
N GLY A 552 -0.22 11.09 -4.23
CA GLY A 552 -0.40 9.85 -3.49
C GLY A 552 -1.08 8.71 -4.25
N VAL A 553 -1.55 8.93 -5.48
CA VAL A 553 -2.15 7.86 -6.31
C VAL A 553 -1.09 6.85 -6.73
N HIS A 554 -1.44 5.57 -6.63
CA HIS A 554 -0.62 4.42 -7.01
C HIS A 554 -0.43 4.30 -8.53
N GLN A 555 0.67 3.67 -8.98
CA GLN A 555 1.02 3.58 -10.41
C GLN A 555 -0.06 2.87 -11.24
N ALA A 556 -0.42 1.64 -10.86
CA ALA A 556 -1.48 0.88 -11.52
C ALA A 556 -2.82 1.64 -11.50
N ALA A 557 -3.17 2.27 -10.37
CA ALA A 557 -4.40 3.05 -10.27
C ALA A 557 -4.41 4.27 -11.21
N ALA A 558 -3.26 4.90 -11.46
CA ALA A 558 -3.17 6.11 -12.26
C ALA A 558 -3.45 5.84 -13.75
N VAL A 559 -2.90 4.75 -14.31
CA VAL A 559 -2.91 4.49 -15.76
C VAL A 559 -3.86 3.40 -16.20
N THR A 560 -4.06 2.32 -15.41
CA THR A 560 -4.95 1.21 -15.77
C THR A 560 -6.27 1.25 -15.01
N GLY A 561 -7.24 0.45 -15.44
CA GLY A 561 -8.55 0.23 -14.85
C GLY A 561 -9.65 1.15 -15.42
N PRO A 562 -10.93 0.75 -15.27
CA PRO A 562 -12.04 1.42 -15.93
C PRO A 562 -12.39 2.77 -15.33
N THR A 563 -13.05 3.59 -16.14
CA THR A 563 -13.67 4.84 -15.67
C THR A 563 -15.02 4.59 -14.99
N ILE A 564 -15.82 3.69 -15.53
CA ILE A 564 -17.13 3.30 -15.01
C ILE A 564 -16.96 2.04 -14.15
N PRO A 565 -17.51 1.98 -12.93
CA PRO A 565 -17.39 0.78 -12.10
C PRO A 565 -18.02 -0.46 -12.77
N PRO A 566 -17.50 -1.67 -12.51
CA PRO A 566 -18.03 -2.90 -13.09
C PRO A 566 -19.53 -3.07 -12.86
N GLY A 567 -20.29 -3.22 -13.95
CA GLY A 567 -21.74 -3.41 -13.92
C GLY A 567 -22.56 -2.13 -13.67
N TRP A 568 -21.93 -0.96 -13.72
CA TRP A 568 -22.61 0.34 -13.71
C TRP A 568 -22.81 0.87 -15.12
N ASP A 569 -23.83 1.69 -15.31
CA ASP A 569 -24.11 2.33 -16.61
C ASP A 569 -23.31 3.64 -16.79
N GLU A 570 -23.03 4.36 -15.70
CA GLU A 570 -22.33 5.65 -15.71
C GLU A 570 -21.33 5.74 -14.55
N SER A 571 -20.37 6.66 -14.65
CA SER A 571 -19.43 6.91 -13.56
C SER A 571 -20.10 7.75 -12.45
N PRO A 572 -20.08 7.28 -11.19
CA PRO A 572 -20.61 8.04 -10.06
C PRO A 572 -19.78 9.30 -9.77
N SER A 573 -18.52 9.32 -10.20
CA SER A 573 -17.65 10.48 -10.05
C SER A 573 -17.65 11.40 -11.28
N SER A 574 -18.65 11.28 -12.15
CA SER A 574 -18.83 12.20 -13.28
C SER A 574 -19.04 13.64 -12.81
N TRP A 575 -18.67 14.61 -13.64
CA TRP A 575 -18.98 16.01 -13.43
C TRP A 575 -20.48 16.28 -13.42
N PHE A 576 -21.28 15.51 -14.16
CA PHE A 576 -22.74 15.65 -14.17
C PHE A 576 -23.35 15.36 -12.80
N GLN A 577 -22.78 14.44 -12.01
CA GLN A 577 -23.24 14.17 -10.65
C GLN A 577 -22.62 15.12 -9.61
N ARG A 578 -21.36 15.54 -9.80
CA ARG A 578 -20.65 16.39 -8.82
C ARG A 578 -21.01 17.87 -8.87
N VAL A 579 -21.27 18.42 -10.05
CA VAL A 579 -21.60 19.86 -10.19
C VAL A 579 -22.86 20.24 -9.40
N PRO A 580 -23.97 19.47 -9.40
CA PRO A 580 -25.12 19.73 -8.54
C PRO A 580 -24.76 19.83 -7.07
N ILE A 581 -23.95 18.89 -6.55
CA ILE A 581 -23.51 18.88 -5.16
C ILE A 581 -22.71 20.16 -4.86
N ILE A 582 -21.73 20.49 -5.73
CA ILE A 582 -20.90 21.69 -5.58
C ILE A 582 -21.75 22.96 -5.62
N ALA A 583 -22.72 23.05 -6.53
CA ALA A 583 -23.60 24.21 -6.66
C ALA A 583 -24.47 24.42 -5.42
N LEU A 584 -25.03 23.33 -4.86
CA LEU A 584 -25.77 23.35 -3.60
C LEU A 584 -24.87 23.73 -2.42
N ALA A 585 -23.64 23.22 -2.38
CA ALA A 585 -22.65 23.60 -1.37
C ALA A 585 -22.24 25.07 -1.47
N VAL A 586 -22.16 25.66 -2.67
CA VAL A 586 -21.94 27.12 -2.85
C VAL A 586 -23.09 27.92 -2.23
N ILE A 587 -24.34 27.51 -2.46
CA ILE A 587 -25.51 28.17 -1.85
C ILE A 587 -25.41 28.08 -0.31
N GLY A 588 -25.15 26.88 0.22
CA GLY A 588 -24.96 26.66 1.65
C GLY A 588 -23.82 27.51 2.24
N PHE A 589 -22.67 27.54 1.57
CA PHE A 589 -21.52 28.35 1.97
C PHE A 589 -21.86 29.84 2.06
N LEU A 590 -22.52 30.40 1.05
CA LEU A 590 -22.87 31.82 1.02
C LEU A 590 -23.83 32.20 2.15
N ILE A 591 -24.82 31.35 2.42
CA ILE A 591 -25.77 31.52 3.51
C ILE A 591 -25.07 31.40 4.87
N SER A 592 -24.36 30.30 5.09
CA SER A 592 -23.67 30.03 6.35
C SER A 592 -22.63 31.11 6.66
N ARG A 593 -21.81 31.52 5.69
CA ARG A 593 -20.84 32.61 5.84
C ARG A 593 -21.49 33.92 6.28
N HIS A 594 -22.67 34.25 5.72
CA HIS A 594 -23.41 35.44 6.10
C HIS A 594 -23.91 35.37 7.55
N MET A 595 -24.46 34.23 7.97
CA MET A 595 -24.89 34.02 9.34
C MET A 595 -23.71 34.00 10.33
N THR A 596 -22.57 33.42 9.97
CA THR A 596 -21.35 33.45 10.79
C THR A 596 -20.86 34.86 11.05
N ALA A 597 -20.93 35.74 10.04
CA ALA A 597 -20.55 37.14 10.21
C ALA A 597 -21.41 37.83 11.28
N TYR A 598 -22.70 37.48 11.39
CA TYR A 598 -23.55 37.99 12.46
C TYR A 598 -23.20 37.38 13.83
N GLN A 599 -22.96 36.07 13.90
CA GLN A 599 -22.56 35.40 15.15
C GLN A 599 -21.23 35.90 15.72
N LEU A 600 -20.30 36.30 14.85
CA LEU A 600 -19.03 36.93 15.23
C LEU A 600 -19.16 38.44 15.49
N GLY A 601 -20.36 39.02 15.34
CA GLY A 601 -20.62 40.44 15.57
C GLY A 601 -20.04 41.38 14.50
N HIS A 602 -19.80 40.89 13.28
CA HIS A 602 -19.25 41.68 12.17
C HIS A 602 -20.29 42.45 11.37
N ILE A 603 -21.56 42.05 11.47
CA ILE A 603 -22.72 42.72 10.87
C ILE A 603 -23.82 42.88 11.92
N ASP A 604 -24.59 43.96 11.84
CA ASP A 604 -25.59 44.32 12.85
C ASP A 604 -26.93 43.57 12.71
N GLY A 605 -27.16 42.91 11.58
CA GLY A 605 -28.39 42.17 11.34
C GLY A 605 -28.29 41.19 10.17
N VAL A 606 -29.24 40.27 10.11
CA VAL A 606 -29.33 39.21 9.09
C VAL A 606 -30.58 39.38 8.24
N TRP A 607 -30.49 39.08 6.96
CA TRP A 607 -31.65 39.12 6.07
C TRP A 607 -32.70 38.05 6.45
N GLU A 608 -33.90 38.50 6.83
CA GLU A 608 -35.04 37.64 7.16
C GLU A 608 -36.36 38.27 6.66
N PRO A 609 -36.92 37.77 5.54
CA PRO A 609 -38.10 38.37 4.91
C PRO A 609 -39.45 37.87 5.44
N PHE A 610 -39.50 36.71 6.13
CA PHE A 610 -40.76 36.04 6.45
C PHE A 610 -41.05 35.93 7.95
N PHE A 611 -40.02 35.84 8.79
CA PHE A 611 -40.18 35.52 10.20
C PHE A 611 -39.73 36.66 11.11
N SER A 612 -40.66 37.26 11.85
CA SER A 612 -40.41 38.45 12.68
C SER A 612 -39.69 38.19 13.99
N GLY A 613 -39.33 36.94 14.32
CA GLY A 613 -38.71 36.57 15.60
C GLY A 613 -39.69 36.56 16.78
N VAL A 614 -39.14 36.48 17.99
CA VAL A 614 -39.92 36.52 19.24
C VAL A 614 -40.31 37.99 19.52
N PRO A 615 -41.56 38.28 19.92
CA PRO A 615 -41.97 39.64 20.25
C PRO A 615 -41.07 40.28 21.32
N ASP A 616 -40.87 41.60 21.22
CA ASP A 616 -40.27 42.47 22.25
C ASP A 616 -38.76 42.33 22.53
N ASN A 617 -38.00 41.55 21.74
CA ASN A 617 -36.53 41.45 21.88
C ASN A 617 -35.71 42.10 20.75
N GLY A 618 -36.39 42.59 19.70
CA GLY A 618 -35.79 43.32 18.59
C GLY A 618 -35.02 42.48 17.56
N LYS A 619 -34.96 41.14 17.72
CA LYS A 619 -34.33 40.22 16.77
C LYS A 619 -35.35 39.68 15.77
N ASN A 620 -34.95 39.52 14.51
CA ASN A 620 -35.75 38.77 13.55
C ASN A 620 -35.61 37.25 13.74
N GLY A 621 -36.40 36.46 13.01
CA GLY A 621 -36.43 35.00 13.14
C GLY A 621 -35.07 34.35 12.94
N THR A 622 -34.33 34.73 11.89
CA THR A 622 -32.98 34.18 11.65
C THR A 622 -32.01 34.54 12.77
N GLU A 623 -32.00 35.80 13.22
CA GLU A 623 -31.15 36.28 14.30
C GLU A 623 -31.41 35.54 15.62
N GLU A 624 -32.68 35.25 15.92
CA GLU A 624 -33.09 34.48 17.09
C GLU A 624 -32.54 33.06 17.06
N ILE A 625 -32.62 32.38 15.90
CA ILE A 625 -32.17 30.99 15.76
C ILE A 625 -30.64 30.91 15.93
N VAL A 626 -29.89 31.74 15.22
CA VAL A 626 -28.41 31.66 15.21
C VAL A 626 -27.77 32.17 16.51
N THR A 627 -28.53 32.84 17.37
CA THR A 627 -28.09 33.25 18.73
C THR A 627 -28.91 32.58 19.84
N SER A 628 -29.54 31.44 19.53
CA SER A 628 -30.28 30.65 20.50
C SER A 628 -29.33 29.92 21.47
N SER A 629 -29.85 29.51 22.63
CA SER A 629 -29.09 28.71 23.61
C SER A 629 -28.54 27.40 23.05
N VAL A 630 -29.18 26.84 22.03
CA VAL A 630 -28.72 25.64 21.32
C VAL A 630 -27.51 25.95 20.43
N SER A 631 -27.54 27.11 19.76
CA SER A 631 -26.41 27.60 18.96
C SER A 631 -25.22 27.99 19.85
N GLU A 632 -25.48 28.73 20.93
CA GLU A 632 -24.45 29.16 21.90
C GLU A 632 -23.83 28.01 22.70
N ALA A 633 -24.44 26.81 22.69
CA ALA A 633 -23.87 25.63 23.31
C ALA A 633 -22.60 25.12 22.60
N TRP A 634 -22.35 25.54 21.36
CA TRP A 634 -21.17 25.17 20.61
C TRP A 634 -19.96 26.04 20.99
N PRO A 635 -18.73 25.46 21.05
CA PRO A 635 -17.52 26.22 21.38
C PRO A 635 -17.08 27.21 20.28
N VAL A 636 -17.68 27.11 19.11
CA VAL A 636 -17.44 27.92 17.92
C VAL A 636 -18.78 28.26 17.26
N PRO A 637 -18.87 29.32 16.44
CA PRO A 637 -20.10 29.65 15.71
C PRO A 637 -20.57 28.47 14.85
N ASP A 638 -21.77 27.96 15.10
CA ASP A 638 -22.33 26.77 14.42
C ASP A 638 -22.52 27.01 12.91
N ALA A 639 -23.01 28.18 12.50
CA ALA A 639 -23.08 28.57 11.09
C ALA A 639 -21.68 28.65 10.48
N GLY A 640 -20.66 28.98 11.29
CA GLY A 640 -19.25 28.96 10.90
C GLY A 640 -18.76 27.55 10.56
N VAL A 641 -19.08 26.56 11.40
CA VAL A 641 -18.80 25.14 11.13
C VAL A 641 -19.47 24.71 9.83
N GLY A 642 -20.72 25.14 9.61
CA GLY A 642 -21.41 24.97 8.34
C GLY A 642 -20.63 25.55 7.16
N ALA A 643 -20.25 26.84 7.23
CA ALA A 643 -19.51 27.53 6.17
C ALA A 643 -18.17 26.84 5.84
N PHE A 644 -17.42 26.44 6.86
CA PHE A 644 -16.18 25.68 6.68
C PHE A 644 -16.43 24.37 5.95
N THR A 645 -17.47 23.64 6.36
CA THR A 645 -17.75 22.33 5.79
C THR A 645 -18.24 22.42 4.35
N TYR A 646 -19.13 23.38 4.03
CA TYR A 646 -19.52 23.67 2.64
C TYR A 646 -18.31 24.07 1.77
N MET A 647 -17.38 24.87 2.29
CA MET A 647 -16.16 25.21 1.55
C MET A 647 -15.31 23.97 1.25
N LEU A 648 -15.17 23.05 2.21
CA LEU A 648 -14.50 21.78 1.97
C LEU A 648 -15.28 20.88 1.00
N GLU A 649 -16.61 20.84 1.04
CA GLU A 649 -17.43 20.12 0.05
C GLU A 649 -17.18 20.63 -1.36
N ILE A 650 -17.11 21.96 -1.54
CA ILE A 650 -16.78 22.58 -2.84
C ILE A 650 -15.39 22.13 -3.30
N LEU A 651 -14.38 22.28 -2.44
CA LEU A 651 -12.99 21.98 -2.81
C LEU A 651 -12.80 20.49 -3.09
N ILE A 652 -13.26 19.60 -2.20
CA ILE A 652 -13.16 18.14 -2.34
C ILE A 652 -14.01 17.64 -3.51
N GLY A 653 -15.18 18.24 -3.76
CA GLY A 653 -16.01 17.94 -4.93
C GLY A 653 -15.27 18.13 -6.25
N ILE A 654 -14.41 19.16 -6.34
CA ILE A 654 -13.59 19.45 -7.52
C ILE A 654 -12.37 18.50 -7.62
N VAL A 655 -11.79 18.06 -6.50
CA VAL A 655 -10.60 17.18 -6.49
C VAL A 655 -10.88 15.86 -7.24
N GLY A 656 -9.93 15.47 -8.10
CA GLY A 656 -9.90 14.15 -8.73
C GLY A 656 -10.52 14.10 -10.12
N SER A 657 -10.42 12.93 -10.76
CA SER A 657 -11.04 12.64 -12.07
C SER A 657 -12.34 11.85 -11.89
N THR A 658 -12.99 11.51 -13.00
CA THR A 658 -14.11 10.54 -13.06
C THR A 658 -13.74 9.14 -12.57
N ARG A 659 -12.45 8.88 -12.33
CA ARG A 659 -11.89 7.61 -11.81
C ARG A 659 -11.65 7.65 -10.29
N ARG A 660 -11.96 8.76 -9.62
CA ARG A 660 -11.60 8.97 -8.19
C ARG A 660 -12.19 7.94 -7.23
N TRP A 661 -13.30 7.30 -7.59
CA TRP A 661 -13.90 6.21 -6.81
C TRP A 661 -12.92 5.04 -6.56
N ARG A 662 -11.97 4.79 -7.47
CA ARG A 662 -10.90 3.77 -7.30
C ARG A 662 -9.52 4.36 -7.08
N THR A 663 -9.21 5.57 -7.57
CA THR A 663 -7.87 6.17 -7.41
C THR A 663 -7.70 6.90 -6.08
N MET A 664 -8.79 7.39 -5.48
CA MET A 664 -8.81 8.04 -4.16
C MET A 664 -10.08 7.68 -3.37
N PRO A 665 -10.32 6.39 -3.07
CA PRO A 665 -11.54 5.95 -2.44
C PRO A 665 -11.77 6.64 -1.08
N TRP A 666 -10.71 6.88 -0.30
CA TRP A 666 -10.78 7.59 0.97
C TRP A 666 -11.38 9.00 0.84
N LEU A 667 -11.00 9.75 -0.19
CA LEU A 667 -11.44 11.13 -0.37
C LEU A 667 -12.91 11.17 -0.75
N VAL A 668 -13.34 10.22 -1.59
CA VAL A 668 -14.74 10.07 -1.99
C VAL A 668 -15.63 9.66 -0.81
N LEU A 669 -15.15 8.75 0.04
CA LEU A 669 -15.87 8.36 1.25
C LEU A 669 -15.97 9.54 2.23
N ILE A 670 -14.91 10.31 2.44
CA ILE A 670 -14.97 11.53 3.26
C ILE A 670 -15.98 12.52 2.69
N PHE A 671 -15.99 12.74 1.38
CA PHE A 671 -16.95 13.62 0.72
C PHE A 671 -18.40 13.22 1.01
N GLY A 672 -18.74 11.93 0.86
CA GLY A 672 -20.07 11.43 1.21
C GLY A 672 -20.37 11.47 2.72
N ILE A 673 -19.39 11.18 3.57
CA ILE A 673 -19.50 11.24 5.04
C ILE A 673 -19.62 12.68 5.56
N MET A 674 -19.16 13.68 4.84
CA MET A 674 -19.42 15.08 5.22
C MET A 674 -20.91 15.40 5.01
N ILE A 675 -21.48 15.00 3.88
CA ILE A 675 -22.85 15.36 3.48
C ILE A 675 -23.91 14.72 4.41
N VAL A 676 -23.78 13.44 4.75
CA VAL A 676 -24.85 12.70 5.47
C VAL A 676 -25.03 13.17 6.93
N PRO A 677 -24.03 13.07 7.82
CA PRO A 677 -24.04 13.68 9.16
C PRO A 677 -24.45 15.16 9.20
N LEU A 678 -23.94 16.00 8.30
CA LEU A 678 -24.35 17.40 8.25
C LEU A 678 -25.82 17.56 7.86
N GLY A 679 -26.30 16.72 6.94
CA GLY A 679 -27.72 16.63 6.63
C GLY A 679 -28.55 16.35 7.89
N ILE A 680 -28.15 15.36 8.69
CA ILE A 680 -28.82 15.01 9.96
C ILE A 680 -28.80 16.19 10.94
N VAL A 681 -27.66 16.85 11.11
CA VAL A 681 -27.54 18.05 11.97
C VAL A 681 -28.46 19.16 11.46
N SER A 682 -28.46 19.42 10.15
CA SER A 682 -29.30 20.44 9.52
C SER A 682 -30.80 20.16 9.71
N ILE A 683 -31.22 18.90 9.56
CA ILE A 683 -32.61 18.48 9.80
C ILE A 683 -32.97 18.65 11.28
N THR A 684 -32.06 18.32 12.19
CA THR A 684 -32.25 18.51 13.63
C THR A 684 -32.48 19.99 13.95
N PHE A 685 -31.74 20.90 13.32
CA PHE A 685 -31.98 22.34 13.45
C PHE A 685 -33.31 22.78 12.86
N ILE A 686 -33.76 22.24 11.72
CA ILE A 686 -35.12 22.50 11.20
C ILE A 686 -36.16 22.13 12.26
N VAL A 687 -36.06 20.94 12.84
CA VAL A 687 -37.03 20.41 13.81
C VAL A 687 -37.08 21.25 15.09
N ILE A 688 -35.91 21.64 15.61
CA ILE A 688 -35.80 22.36 16.89
C ILE A 688 -36.30 23.81 16.78
N GLN A 689 -36.23 24.45 15.60
CA GLN A 689 -36.61 25.85 15.38
C GLN A 689 -38.01 26.21 15.93
N PRO A 690 -39.11 25.63 15.43
CA PRO A 690 -40.45 26.00 15.92
C PRO A 690 -40.85 25.28 17.22
N ILE A 691 -40.22 24.15 17.56
CA ILE A 691 -40.57 23.35 18.75
C ILE A 691 -39.93 23.94 20.01
N VAL A 692 -38.63 24.27 19.95
CA VAL A 692 -37.85 24.69 21.12
C VAL A 692 -37.67 26.20 21.16
N ILE A 693 -37.40 26.84 20.01
CA ILE A 693 -37.06 28.27 19.95
C ILE A 693 -38.32 29.12 19.67
N GLY A 694 -39.33 28.54 19.04
CA GLY A 694 -40.63 29.19 18.81
C GLY A 694 -40.65 30.16 17.63
N THR A 695 -39.67 30.09 16.73
CA THR A 695 -39.63 30.87 15.49
C THR A 695 -38.95 30.07 14.37
N TRP A 696 -38.83 30.67 13.19
CA TRP A 696 -38.24 30.05 12.00
C TRP A 696 -37.13 30.92 11.42
N CYS A 697 -36.22 30.29 10.69
CA CYS A 697 -35.13 30.95 10.00
C CYS A 697 -35.20 30.65 8.49
N THR A 698 -35.54 31.65 7.67
CA THR A 698 -35.67 31.50 6.22
C THR A 698 -34.38 30.97 5.59
N LEU A 699 -33.24 31.56 5.97
CA LEU A 699 -31.93 31.17 5.46
C LEU A 699 -31.54 29.74 5.85
N CYS A 700 -31.86 29.33 7.07
CA CYS A 700 -31.59 27.99 7.59
C CYS A 700 -32.43 26.93 6.84
N LEU A 701 -33.69 27.23 6.54
CA LEU A 701 -34.54 26.35 5.73
C LEU A 701 -33.99 26.17 4.32
N ILE A 702 -33.51 27.24 3.68
CA ILE A 702 -32.89 27.16 2.35
C ILE A 702 -31.60 26.33 2.40
N ALA A 703 -30.72 26.60 3.38
CA ALA A 703 -29.46 25.86 3.53
C ALA A 703 -29.72 24.37 3.81
N ALA A 704 -30.67 24.06 4.68
CA ALA A 704 -31.01 22.68 5.01
C ALA A 704 -31.71 21.95 3.86
N ALA A 705 -32.54 22.64 3.06
CA ALA A 705 -33.08 22.09 1.81
C ALA A 705 -31.96 21.81 0.79
N ALA A 706 -30.98 22.71 0.66
CA ALA A 706 -29.83 22.50 -0.21
C ALA A 706 -29.03 21.27 0.23
N MET A 707 -28.74 21.11 1.53
CA MET A 707 -28.07 19.92 2.06
C MET A 707 -28.85 18.64 1.83
N LEU A 708 -30.17 18.66 2.08
CA LEU A 708 -31.00 17.49 1.91
C LEU A 708 -31.01 17.01 0.44
N LEU A 709 -30.99 17.95 -0.51
CA LEU A 709 -30.88 17.64 -1.94
C LEU A 709 -29.50 17.10 -2.36
N GLN A 710 -28.44 17.33 -1.58
CA GLN A 710 -27.12 16.74 -1.89
C GLN A 710 -27.07 15.23 -1.60
N ILE A 711 -27.83 14.75 -0.60
CA ILE A 711 -27.83 13.35 -0.18
C ILE A 711 -28.05 12.38 -1.35
N PRO A 712 -29.09 12.52 -2.20
CA PRO A 712 -29.31 11.56 -3.26
C PRO A 712 -28.17 11.53 -4.30
N TYR A 713 -27.50 12.66 -4.56
CA TYR A 713 -26.36 12.70 -5.48
C TYR A 713 -25.08 12.06 -4.91
N SER A 714 -24.88 12.10 -3.58
CA SER A 714 -23.64 11.61 -2.97
C SER A 714 -23.62 10.11 -2.70
N VAL A 715 -24.79 9.47 -2.67
CA VAL A 715 -24.94 8.04 -2.37
C VAL A 715 -24.20 7.16 -3.38
N ASP A 716 -24.27 7.49 -4.66
CA ASP A 716 -23.60 6.76 -5.73
C ASP A 716 -22.08 6.77 -5.53
N GLU A 717 -21.53 7.93 -5.15
CA GLU A 717 -20.12 8.11 -4.80
C GLU A 717 -19.73 7.37 -3.52
N ILE A 718 -20.64 7.06 -2.60
CA ILE A 718 -20.32 6.23 -1.42
C ILE A 718 -20.32 4.74 -1.79
N ILE A 719 -21.31 4.29 -2.56
CA ILE A 719 -21.50 2.87 -2.87
C ILE A 719 -20.36 2.34 -3.75
N ALA A 720 -19.90 3.10 -4.75
CA ALA A 720 -18.91 2.60 -5.70
C ALA A 720 -17.53 2.30 -5.07
N PRO A 721 -16.93 3.18 -4.25
CA PRO A 721 -15.74 2.87 -3.45
C PRO A 721 -15.94 1.68 -2.50
N ILE A 722 -17.10 1.54 -1.86
CA ILE A 722 -17.37 0.40 -0.97
C ILE A 722 -17.37 -0.90 -1.77
N GLN A 723 -18.07 -0.95 -2.91
CA GLN A 723 -18.06 -2.12 -3.79
C GLN A 723 -16.66 -2.43 -4.31
N PHE A 724 -15.91 -1.40 -4.70
CA PHE A 724 -14.52 -1.51 -5.13
C PHE A 724 -13.65 -2.15 -4.04
N LEU A 725 -13.67 -1.62 -2.81
CA LEU A 725 -12.92 -2.16 -1.69
C LEU A 725 -13.33 -3.61 -1.39
N ILE A 726 -14.61 -3.94 -1.47
CA ILE A 726 -15.09 -5.33 -1.30
C ILE A 726 -14.52 -6.25 -2.39
N ARG A 727 -14.49 -5.82 -3.67
CA ARG A 727 -13.90 -6.60 -4.77
C ARG A 727 -12.41 -6.82 -4.55
N ARG A 728 -11.67 -5.77 -4.16
CA ARG A 728 -10.24 -5.83 -3.87
C ARG A 728 -9.95 -6.76 -2.68
N LYS A 729 -10.79 -6.73 -1.63
CA LYS A 729 -10.70 -7.66 -0.49
C LYS A 729 -10.86 -9.11 -0.91
N LYS A 730 -11.82 -9.39 -1.79
CA LYS A 730 -12.05 -10.75 -2.32
C LYS A 730 -10.86 -11.27 -3.13
N LYS A 731 -10.08 -10.37 -3.75
CA LYS A 731 -8.82 -10.68 -4.44
C LYS A 731 -7.60 -10.72 -3.50
N GLY A 732 -7.79 -10.68 -2.17
CA GLY A 732 -6.69 -10.73 -1.20
C GLY A 732 -5.83 -9.46 -1.15
N ARG A 733 -6.33 -8.33 -1.68
CA ARG A 733 -5.59 -7.06 -1.69
C ARG A 733 -5.62 -6.38 -0.32
N PRO A 734 -4.54 -5.67 0.06
CA PRO A 734 -4.48 -4.91 1.30
C PRO A 734 -5.46 -3.72 1.29
N ILE A 735 -6.49 -3.76 2.13
CA ILE A 735 -7.61 -2.82 2.03
C ILE A 735 -7.22 -1.42 2.46
N LEU A 736 -6.43 -1.30 3.52
CA LEU A 736 -5.99 0.01 4.00
C LEU A 736 -5.11 0.72 2.97
N TRP A 737 -4.22 -0.02 2.30
CA TRP A 737 -3.40 0.51 1.23
C TRP A 737 -4.22 0.95 0.03
N VAL A 738 -5.13 0.09 -0.43
CA VAL A 738 -6.04 0.40 -1.55
C VAL A 738 -6.94 1.59 -1.23
N LEU A 739 -7.41 1.74 0.02
CA LEU A 739 -8.22 2.86 0.46
C LEU A 739 -7.52 4.21 0.25
N PHE A 740 -6.24 4.33 0.61
CA PHE A 740 -5.49 5.59 0.57
C PHE A 740 -4.77 5.85 -0.76
N ARG A 741 -4.31 4.81 -1.44
CA ARG A 741 -3.48 4.90 -2.66
C ARG A 741 -4.24 4.58 -3.95
N GLY A 742 -5.39 3.92 -3.83
CA GLY A 742 -6.16 3.39 -4.95
C GLY A 742 -5.55 2.13 -5.56
N ASP A 743 -6.31 1.51 -6.46
CA ASP A 743 -5.88 0.35 -7.25
C ASP A 743 -6.59 0.34 -8.62
N THR A 744 -6.17 -0.56 -9.50
CA THR A 744 -6.89 -0.87 -10.75
C THR A 744 -8.15 -1.69 -10.48
N ASP A 745 -9.06 -1.78 -11.46
CA ASP A 745 -10.26 -2.64 -11.37
C ASP A 745 -10.56 -3.37 -12.67
N GLU A 746 -11.42 -4.39 -12.63
CA GLU A 746 -11.82 -5.14 -13.82
C GLU A 746 -12.60 -4.25 -14.80
N GLY A 747 -12.24 -4.25 -16.08
CA GLY A 747 -12.97 -3.51 -17.10
C GLY A 747 -12.04 -2.89 -18.14
N PRO A 748 -12.59 -2.25 -19.18
CA PRO A 748 -11.78 -1.65 -20.23
C PRO A 748 -11.03 -0.42 -19.71
N ASP A 749 -9.77 -0.25 -20.14
CA ASP A 749 -8.93 0.92 -19.86
C ASP A 749 -9.32 2.15 -20.69
N GLU A 750 -10.62 2.39 -20.80
CA GLU A 750 -11.18 3.52 -21.54
C GLU A 750 -11.25 4.75 -20.64
N ARG A 751 -10.56 5.81 -21.07
CA ARG A 751 -10.66 7.15 -20.50
C ARG A 751 -11.93 7.81 -21.04
N VAL A 752 -13.06 7.53 -20.39
CA VAL A 752 -14.34 8.19 -20.71
C VAL A 752 -14.34 9.57 -20.07
N GLU A 753 -14.25 10.61 -20.90
CA GLU A 753 -14.37 11.99 -20.44
C GLU A 753 -15.82 12.46 -20.51
N ASP A 754 -16.23 13.25 -19.52
CA ASP A 754 -17.54 13.92 -19.56
C ASP A 754 -17.51 15.00 -20.63
N ASP A 755 -18.34 14.83 -21.67
CA ASP A 755 -18.49 15.83 -22.72
C ASP A 755 -19.29 17.03 -22.18
N LEU A 756 -18.60 18.02 -21.63
CA LEU A 756 -19.18 19.30 -21.18
C LEU A 756 -19.33 20.32 -22.33
N LEU A 757 -19.03 19.94 -23.58
CA LEU A 757 -19.12 20.83 -24.74
C LEU A 757 -20.50 20.80 -25.40
N GLN A 758 -21.43 19.99 -24.89
CA GLN A 758 -22.82 19.90 -25.35
C GLN A 758 -23.65 21.13 -24.97
N PRO A 759 -24.82 21.35 -25.61
CA PRO A 759 -25.69 22.47 -25.29
C PRO A 759 -26.08 22.52 -23.80
N PRO A 760 -26.14 23.71 -23.16
CA PRO A 760 -26.39 23.84 -21.72
C PRO A 760 -27.67 23.13 -21.23
N GLY A 761 -28.72 23.08 -22.04
CA GLY A 761 -29.96 22.39 -21.68
C GLY A 761 -29.78 20.87 -21.50
N GLN A 762 -28.92 20.24 -22.30
CA GLN A 762 -28.61 18.80 -22.16
C GLN A 762 -27.74 18.55 -20.93
N ILE A 763 -26.79 19.44 -20.65
CA ILE A 763 -25.95 19.40 -19.46
C ILE A 763 -26.82 19.49 -18.19
N ILE A 764 -27.72 20.47 -18.12
CA ILE A 764 -28.65 20.64 -16.99
C ILE A 764 -29.56 19.42 -16.85
N SER A 765 -30.05 18.87 -17.96
CA SER A 765 -30.87 17.66 -17.93
C SER A 765 -30.11 16.46 -17.34
N LYS A 766 -28.87 16.21 -17.78
CA LYS A 766 -28.01 15.16 -17.20
C LYS A 766 -27.71 15.40 -15.72
N MET A 767 -27.48 16.65 -15.32
CA MET A 767 -27.27 17.02 -13.91
C MET A 767 -28.49 16.74 -13.04
N ILE A 768 -29.71 16.99 -13.52
CA ILE A 768 -30.93 16.79 -12.74
C ILE A 768 -31.31 15.30 -12.68
N TYR A 769 -31.23 14.59 -13.81
CA TYR A 769 -31.74 13.21 -13.92
C TYR A 769 -30.67 12.13 -13.78
N GLY A 770 -29.38 12.47 -13.84
CA GLY A 770 -28.28 11.49 -13.79
C GLY A 770 -27.99 10.92 -12.41
N GLY A 771 -28.46 11.55 -11.33
CA GLY A 771 -28.32 11.05 -9.95
C GLY A 771 -29.63 10.98 -9.17
N MET A 772 -30.75 11.43 -9.76
CA MET A 772 -32.05 11.44 -9.11
C MET A 772 -33.16 10.95 -10.03
N THR A 773 -34.11 10.25 -9.43
CA THR A 773 -35.37 9.91 -10.06
C THR A 773 -36.50 10.64 -9.35
N PHE A 774 -37.53 11.06 -10.10
CA PHE A 774 -38.67 11.80 -9.54
C PHE A 774 -39.99 11.01 -9.65
N PRO A 775 -40.18 9.91 -8.90
CA PRO A 775 -41.48 9.24 -8.80
C PRO A 775 -42.52 10.20 -8.23
N TRP A 776 -43.70 10.28 -8.87
CA TRP A 776 -44.78 11.14 -8.39
C TRP A 776 -45.21 10.80 -6.95
N THR A 777 -45.10 9.54 -6.54
CA THR A 777 -45.45 9.12 -5.17
C THR A 777 -44.56 9.78 -4.13
N LEU A 778 -43.25 9.85 -4.37
CA LEU A 778 -42.30 10.53 -3.48
C LEU A 778 -42.51 12.04 -3.50
N LEU A 779 -42.80 12.63 -4.65
CA LEU A 779 -43.12 14.07 -4.76
C LEU A 779 -44.37 14.43 -3.93
N VAL A 780 -45.40 13.59 -3.96
CA VAL A 780 -46.59 13.79 -3.13
C VAL A 780 -46.27 13.57 -1.65
N SER A 781 -45.47 12.58 -1.28
CA SER A 781 -45.02 12.40 0.12
C SER A 781 -44.22 13.61 0.63
N ILE A 782 -43.35 14.20 -0.19
CA ILE A 782 -42.63 15.45 0.13
C ILE A 782 -43.64 16.58 0.35
N ALA A 783 -44.61 16.76 -0.56
CA ALA A 783 -45.62 17.81 -0.43
C ALA A 783 -46.48 17.65 0.84
N LEU A 784 -46.86 16.41 1.18
CA LEU A 784 -47.57 16.10 2.43
C LEU A 784 -46.72 16.34 3.67
N GLY A 785 -45.43 15.99 3.64
CA GLY A 785 -44.50 16.29 4.73
C GLY A 785 -44.29 17.79 4.94
N VAL A 786 -44.18 18.57 3.86
CA VAL A 786 -44.15 20.05 3.92
C VAL A 786 -45.43 20.57 4.54
N TRP A 787 -46.60 20.07 4.09
CA TRP A 787 -47.87 20.48 4.65
C TRP A 787 -47.99 20.18 6.15
N LEU A 788 -47.53 19.02 6.61
CA LEU A 788 -47.47 18.66 8.04
C LEU A 788 -46.63 19.65 8.86
N MET A 789 -45.51 20.15 8.31
CA MET A 789 -44.69 21.17 8.98
C MET A 789 -45.40 22.51 9.16
N PHE A 790 -46.48 22.76 8.41
CA PHE A 790 -47.25 24.01 8.41
C PHE A 790 -48.67 23.88 8.99
N THR A 791 -49.00 22.79 9.71
CA THR A 791 -50.34 22.59 10.30
C THR A 791 -50.76 23.71 11.26
N ARG A 792 -49.80 24.35 11.94
CA ARG A 792 -50.02 25.57 12.75
C ARG A 792 -50.67 26.70 11.95
N LEU A 793 -50.23 26.90 10.70
CA LEU A 793 -50.75 27.96 9.83
C LEU A 793 -52.04 27.54 9.11
N THR A 794 -52.12 26.28 8.67
CA THR A 794 -53.23 25.82 7.83
C THR A 794 -54.45 25.38 8.62
N LEU A 795 -54.26 24.77 9.79
CA LEU A 795 -55.32 24.21 10.63
C LEU A 795 -55.45 24.89 12.00
N GLY A 796 -54.53 25.79 12.37
CA GLY A 796 -54.51 26.40 13.69
C GLY A 796 -54.19 25.39 14.80
N THR A 797 -53.42 24.36 14.49
CA THR A 797 -52.96 23.36 15.46
C THR A 797 -51.96 23.98 16.42
N ASP A 798 -52.14 23.74 17.73
CA ASP A 798 -51.24 24.20 18.78
C ASP A 798 -50.81 23.06 19.71
N GLY A 799 -49.78 23.32 20.52
CA GLY A 799 -49.27 22.40 21.54
C GLY A 799 -48.55 21.17 20.97
N ALA A 800 -48.55 20.08 21.76
CA ALA A 800 -47.73 18.90 21.46
C ALA A 800 -48.08 18.20 20.14
N LEU A 801 -49.30 18.37 19.63
CA LEU A 801 -49.70 17.80 18.34
C LEU A 801 -49.04 18.57 17.18
N ALA A 802 -48.96 19.90 17.25
CA ALA A 802 -48.24 20.69 16.25
C ALA A 802 -46.74 20.39 16.24
N ASP A 803 -46.14 20.14 17.41
CA ASP A 803 -44.73 19.74 17.52
C ASP A 803 -44.50 18.37 16.84
N ALA A 804 -45.43 17.43 17.05
CA ALA A 804 -45.36 16.11 16.47
C ALA A 804 -45.55 16.13 14.94
N ASP A 805 -46.53 16.89 14.43
CA ASP A 805 -46.74 17.06 12.98
C ASP A 805 -45.49 17.67 12.32
N HIS A 806 -44.88 18.65 12.96
CA HIS A 806 -43.67 19.29 12.45
C HIS A 806 -42.48 18.32 12.40
N LEU A 807 -42.21 17.59 13.48
CA LEU A 807 -41.16 16.58 13.55
C LEU A 807 -41.39 15.49 12.49
N LEU A 808 -42.58 14.90 12.46
CA LEU A 808 -42.91 13.81 11.55
C LEU A 808 -42.90 14.29 10.09
N GLY A 809 -43.39 15.50 9.82
CA GLY A 809 -43.31 16.14 8.51
C GLY A 809 -41.86 16.30 8.02
N ALA A 810 -40.97 16.83 8.86
CA ALA A 810 -39.55 16.99 8.53
C ALA A 810 -38.86 15.64 8.25
N LEU A 811 -39.19 14.60 9.03
CA LEU A 811 -38.68 13.24 8.81
C LEU A 811 -39.22 12.61 7.51
N VAL A 812 -40.50 12.82 7.19
CA VAL A 812 -41.10 12.34 5.93
C VAL A 812 -40.43 13.01 4.72
N ILE A 813 -40.18 14.32 4.77
CA ILE A 813 -39.43 15.01 3.70
C ILE A 813 -38.04 14.41 3.56
N THR A 814 -37.33 14.23 4.68
CA THR A 814 -35.97 13.67 4.69
C THR A 814 -35.92 12.29 4.02
N VAL A 815 -36.78 11.37 4.46
CA VAL A 815 -36.87 10.01 3.92
C VAL A 815 -37.26 10.03 2.44
N SER A 816 -38.21 10.89 2.06
CA SER A 816 -38.71 10.95 0.68
C SER A 816 -37.70 11.56 -0.29
N VAL A 817 -36.92 12.58 0.13
CA VAL A 817 -35.85 13.17 -0.68
C VAL A 817 -34.67 12.22 -0.81
N ALA A 818 -34.25 11.56 0.28
CA ALA A 818 -33.20 10.54 0.22
C ALA A 818 -33.59 9.39 -0.73
N ALA A 819 -34.87 8.99 -0.75
CA ALA A 819 -35.38 7.96 -1.63
C ALA A 819 -35.47 8.37 -3.12
N LEU A 820 -35.17 9.62 -3.49
CA LEU A 820 -35.02 10.03 -4.90
C LEU A 820 -33.79 9.36 -5.54
N ALA A 821 -32.76 9.04 -4.74
CA ALA A 821 -31.65 8.20 -5.16
C ALA A 821 -32.09 6.76 -5.36
N GLU A 822 -31.89 6.26 -6.58
CA GLU A 822 -32.29 4.91 -6.95
C GLU A 822 -31.66 3.81 -6.08
N PRO A 823 -30.36 3.85 -5.72
CA PRO A 823 -29.72 2.79 -4.91
C PRO A 823 -30.27 2.62 -3.50
N ILE A 824 -30.84 3.67 -2.92
CA ILE A 824 -31.37 3.67 -1.56
C ILE A 824 -32.88 3.94 -1.51
N ARG A 825 -33.56 3.82 -2.66
CA ARG A 825 -35.01 4.06 -2.78
C ARG A 825 -35.85 3.24 -1.79
N SER A 826 -35.35 2.09 -1.35
CA SER A 826 -35.99 1.24 -0.33
C SER A 826 -36.19 1.94 1.01
N ILE A 827 -35.42 2.98 1.32
CA ILE A 827 -35.59 3.81 2.53
C ILE A 827 -36.99 4.47 2.57
N ARG A 828 -37.68 4.64 1.42
CA ARG A 828 -39.08 5.11 1.39
C ARG A 828 -40.01 4.27 2.25
N LEU A 829 -39.69 3.00 2.52
CA LEU A 829 -40.52 2.15 3.39
C LEU A 829 -40.57 2.67 4.83
N LEU A 830 -39.60 3.48 5.26
CA LEU A 830 -39.66 4.17 6.56
C LEU A 830 -40.85 5.12 6.65
N ASN A 831 -41.31 5.69 5.53
CA ASN A 831 -42.54 6.50 5.50
C ASN A 831 -43.78 5.70 5.87
N MET A 832 -43.78 4.36 5.81
CA MET A 832 -44.90 3.57 6.33
C MET A 832 -45.00 3.69 7.85
N PHE A 833 -43.86 3.66 8.55
CA PHE A 833 -43.82 3.84 9.99
C PHE A 833 -44.09 5.29 10.38
N LEU A 834 -43.54 6.25 9.64
CA LEU A 834 -43.81 7.68 9.87
C LEU A 834 -45.27 8.03 9.59
N GLY A 835 -45.86 7.52 8.51
CA GLY A 835 -47.27 7.71 8.19
C GLY A 835 -48.19 7.06 9.24
N ALA A 836 -47.83 5.87 9.75
CA ALA A 836 -48.54 5.27 10.88
C ALA A 836 -48.43 6.12 12.15
N ALA A 837 -47.26 6.71 12.43
CA ALA A 837 -47.06 7.61 13.56
C ALA A 837 -47.94 8.86 13.44
N VAL A 838 -47.97 9.50 12.25
CA VAL A 838 -48.84 10.66 11.97
C VAL A 838 -50.31 10.29 12.21
N ALA A 839 -50.76 9.14 11.69
CA ALA A 839 -52.16 8.72 11.85
C ALA A 839 -52.54 8.37 13.30
N LEU A 840 -51.59 7.95 14.14
CA LEU A 840 -51.83 7.57 15.53
C LEU A 840 -51.71 8.75 16.50
N MET A 841 -50.97 9.80 16.15
CA MET A 841 -50.67 10.91 17.05
C MET A 841 -51.89 11.64 17.62
N PRO A 842 -52.97 11.91 16.84
CA PRO A 842 -54.18 12.56 17.35
C PRO A 842 -54.96 11.74 18.40
N PHE A 843 -54.64 10.46 18.57
CA PHE A 843 -55.23 9.60 19.60
C PHE A 843 -54.39 9.55 20.88
N ILE A 844 -53.15 10.05 20.82
CA ILE A 844 -52.20 10.11 21.93
C ILE A 844 -52.23 11.49 22.57
N VAL A 845 -52.43 12.53 21.76
CA VAL A 845 -52.47 13.94 22.16
C VAL A 845 -53.83 14.54 21.84
N ASP A 846 -54.31 15.48 22.65
CA ASP A 846 -55.58 16.18 22.42
C ASP A 846 -55.62 16.84 21.04
N ALA A 847 -56.61 16.46 20.23
CA ALA A 847 -56.77 16.90 18.84
C ALA A 847 -58.21 17.32 18.54
N SER A 848 -58.39 18.32 17.67
CA SER A 848 -59.71 18.64 17.13
C SER A 848 -60.19 17.53 16.16
N LEU A 849 -61.50 17.40 15.96
CA LEU A 849 -62.05 16.38 15.06
C LEU A 849 -61.61 16.58 13.59
N VAL A 850 -61.43 17.84 13.19
CA VAL A 850 -60.92 18.21 11.85
C VAL A 850 -59.47 17.78 11.69
N GLN A 851 -58.64 18.04 12.71
CA GLN A 851 -57.24 17.67 12.69
C GLN A 851 -57.03 16.16 12.76
N MET A 852 -57.74 15.48 13.66
CA MET A 852 -57.72 14.02 13.75
C MET A 852 -58.06 13.37 12.41
N ALA A 853 -59.08 13.88 11.69
CA ALA A 853 -59.40 13.39 10.36
C ALA A 853 -58.27 13.68 9.34
N ALA A 854 -57.67 14.87 9.40
CA ALA A 854 -56.60 15.27 8.48
C ALA A 854 -55.34 14.41 8.67
N ASP A 855 -54.86 14.24 9.90
CA ASP A 855 -53.64 13.49 10.22
C ASP A 855 -53.81 12.00 9.93
N VAL A 856 -54.98 11.42 10.20
CA VAL A 856 -55.29 10.03 9.82
C VAL A 856 -55.26 9.86 8.30
N ILE A 857 -55.89 10.77 7.54
CA ILE A 857 -55.90 10.69 6.07
C ILE A 857 -54.49 10.85 5.52
N VAL A 858 -53.74 11.84 6.00
CA VAL A 858 -52.38 12.14 5.52
C VAL A 858 -51.41 11.03 5.91
N GLY A 859 -51.48 10.53 7.13
CA GLY A 859 -50.65 9.41 7.60
C GLY A 859 -50.88 8.13 6.78
N LEU A 860 -52.14 7.77 6.53
CA LEU A 860 -52.49 6.65 5.65
C LEU A 860 -52.05 6.88 4.20
N ALA A 861 -52.18 8.10 3.68
CA ALA A 861 -51.73 8.46 2.34
C ALA A 861 -50.21 8.32 2.20
N ILE A 862 -49.42 8.83 3.16
CA ILE A 862 -47.95 8.71 3.18
C ILE A 862 -47.54 7.23 3.18
N GLY A 863 -48.19 6.40 4.00
CA GLY A 863 -47.94 4.95 4.02
C GLY A 863 -48.28 4.28 2.69
N ALA A 864 -49.45 4.59 2.11
CA ALA A 864 -49.90 4.01 0.85
C ALA A 864 -49.01 4.42 -0.35
N LEU A 865 -48.56 5.67 -0.41
CA LEU A 865 -47.67 6.20 -1.46
C LEU A 865 -46.27 5.55 -1.43
N SER A 866 -45.90 4.91 -0.33
CA SER A 866 -44.58 4.29 -0.17
C SER A 866 -44.53 2.83 -0.64
N LEU A 867 -45.69 2.22 -0.94
CA LEU A 867 -45.82 0.82 -1.38
C LEU A 867 -45.50 0.56 -2.86
N PRO A 868 -45.85 1.42 -3.83
CA PRO A 868 -45.62 1.14 -5.25
C PRO A 868 -44.13 0.94 -5.57
N ARG A 869 -43.82 -0.13 -6.33
CA ARG A 869 -42.46 -0.36 -6.83
C ARG A 869 -42.06 0.70 -7.85
N GLY A 870 -40.81 1.17 -7.75
CA GLY A 870 -40.27 2.15 -8.68
C GLY A 870 -39.86 1.51 -10.01
N LYS A 871 -39.70 2.31 -11.06
CA LYS A 871 -38.98 1.87 -12.26
C LYS A 871 -37.48 1.91 -11.97
N ILE A 872 -36.76 0.85 -12.33
CA ILE A 872 -35.30 0.80 -12.27
C ILE A 872 -34.79 1.34 -13.61
N GLN A 873 -34.06 2.46 -13.59
CA GLN A 873 -33.52 3.12 -14.78
C GLN A 873 -32.03 2.83 -14.97
N HIS A 874 -31.30 2.61 -13.86
CA HIS A 874 -29.85 2.48 -13.88
C HIS A 874 -29.38 1.17 -13.22
N ARG A 875 -28.20 0.72 -13.63
CA ARG A 875 -27.49 -0.42 -13.05
C ARG A 875 -26.37 0.04 -12.13
N PHE A 876 -26.22 -0.67 -11.02
CA PHE A 876 -25.26 -0.41 -9.94
C PHE A 876 -24.46 -1.68 -9.57
N GLY A 877 -24.18 -2.52 -10.55
CA GLY A 877 -23.47 -3.80 -10.38
C GLY A 877 -24.15 -4.73 -9.37
N ASP A 878 -23.37 -5.25 -8.41
CA ASP A 878 -23.86 -6.15 -7.35
C ASP A 878 -24.94 -5.51 -6.46
N TRP A 879 -25.08 -4.18 -6.46
CA TRP A 879 -26.10 -3.47 -5.69
C TRP A 879 -27.51 -3.62 -6.26
N ASN A 880 -27.64 -4.05 -7.53
CA ASN A 880 -28.93 -4.24 -8.21
C ASN A 880 -29.91 -5.13 -7.41
N ARG A 881 -29.38 -6.06 -6.59
CA ARG A 881 -30.18 -6.95 -5.72
C ARG A 881 -30.93 -6.22 -4.60
N HIS A 882 -30.55 -4.98 -4.29
CA HIS A 882 -31.15 -4.17 -3.22
C HIS A 882 -32.16 -3.12 -3.74
N LEU A 883 -32.32 -2.99 -5.06
CA LEU A 883 -33.26 -2.05 -5.69
C LEU A 883 -34.71 -2.55 -5.59
N ILE A 884 -35.67 -1.65 -5.29
CA ILE A 884 -37.11 -1.97 -5.06
C ILE A 884 -38.06 -1.04 -5.82
#